data_AF-A0A7Y3G1U3-F1
#
_entry.id   AF-A0A7Y3G1U3-F1
#
_cell.length_a   1.000
_cell.length_b   1.000
_cell.length_c   1.000
_cell.angle_alpha   90.00
_cell.angle_beta   90.00
_cell.angle_gamma   90.00
#
_symmetry.space_group_name_H-M   'P 1'
#
loop_
_entity.id
_entity.type
_entity.pdbx_description
1 polymer ?
#
loop_
_entity_poly.entity_id
_entity_poly.type
_entity_poly.pdbx_seq_one_letter_code
_entity_poly.pdbx_strand_id
1 'polypeptide(L)'
;MCLLELKSQRFALVMFTVFCAFAGSLGAQEAPQWPVYQRLVTIDDNALEPWVEVGEVAIWNTKDDLKIGVRPDGYLIKELNIHVVQDPAEFEAVLNKKGKPVAGWFDYKNEFNAPVPYHEQVISLSNFDICWSVDPSKCPPNLFVAVHAELTGLSERAIADGSGVFDRLDKDDGSTWGWYVVYPKAKVEPGHFIDANVNGLGYSTITQGGTTGDNGQFWFLPDEYIAFSLGDLFLGEAFAGRRVAPYDLFDGADMDDDRTVNVARLLQSVDADGSHAHGAINITEPVVDCVNSALGNLPEIASPDAFFADDAAVGALIDATITACDGVVALTAVTKEEALANLNSGMQAGNLMKRNVSKTPEMASDKAKIEIVPVYGPALRADGAATTVVYHNEYGDVIEERNVAKPIVVSYLDEVEDTGAYDVFLAVSRDDGDTWKRRNLSKTGGKSSLLGYPGESWKPMLKVKDNMIFVAWTDKFCRGGRPGYAIEVCPDTDGDGLADPCEICRETDEGTFCALDYQGDDAYWKDDIFGVAGPQRSVLYEEFPEMGEVPYSCVWTSRATIDSTSGEIQWFKPERVTSGRRDAYQLFAGAGTDVAFAIVWQEDPKGLRPGEGEGPGDGWSGARSSNKTDIWYSYVTLADFGRTDQNYPGGALGNGEDIVDTDPELANRVKALVPMSLPVRISDNDVCSLENMNPSGGNGEHDYDEEGQGTHRYCGTLEGIGTAALPGSNALCAYTVEKTNPNGEVHHVCVTADGRFLDGNTGASRANIFLQPYKKPDGSKSAWAIVGYEESKGVGIPPDHGDEHDCDTDSEDEHDTKYKPDEGKNVIYHSFDFRNPEPVGGGGILNLPETDADGNLVYVLDEDGALLLDWKGDPQLAYENARRVRFVSQPKSKAGDSGT
;
A
#
# COMPACT_ATOMS: atom_id res chain seq x y z
N MET A 1 34.46 -26.10 -1.64
CA MET A 1 33.17 -26.82 -1.58
C MET A 1 32.14 -25.74 -1.23
N CYS A 2 31.38 -25.29 -2.24
CA CYS A 2 30.39 -24.20 -2.33
C CYS A 2 30.40 -23.10 -1.23
N LEU A 3 31.01 -21.92 -1.41
CA LEU A 3 30.62 -20.71 -2.18
C LEU A 3 29.23 -20.13 -1.82
N LEU A 4 29.23 -19.16 -0.91
CA LEU A 4 28.24 -18.08 -0.77
C LEU A 4 28.99 -16.89 -0.18
N GLU A 5 29.38 -15.93 -1.03
CA GLU A 5 29.88 -14.63 -0.58
C GLU A 5 29.63 -13.57 -1.66
N LEU A 6 29.10 -12.43 -1.18
CA LEU A 6 29.21 -11.06 -1.72
C LEU A 6 28.28 -10.62 -2.88
N LYS A 7 27.13 -10.04 -2.50
CA LYS A 7 26.57 -8.85 -3.18
C LYS A 7 26.97 -7.61 -2.36
N SER A 8 27.96 -6.85 -2.85
CA SER A 8 28.17 -5.45 -2.44
C SER A 8 29.14 -4.76 -3.41
N GLN A 9 28.63 -3.69 -4.03
CA GLN A 9 29.32 -2.53 -4.61
C GLN A 9 30.36 -2.75 -5.74
N ARG A 10 30.11 -2.17 -6.93
CA ARG A 10 30.58 -0.81 -7.31
C ARG A 10 30.27 -0.49 -8.78
N PHE A 11 29.62 0.65 -8.96
CA PHE A 11 29.73 1.57 -10.09
C PHE A 11 31.17 1.72 -10.60
N ALA A 12 31.37 1.72 -11.92
CA ALA A 12 32.14 2.73 -12.67
C ALA A 12 32.14 2.42 -14.18
N LEU A 13 31.69 3.40 -14.98
CA LEU A 13 32.25 3.92 -16.25
C LEU A 13 33.09 2.97 -17.15
N VAL A 14 32.94 2.98 -18.47
CA VAL A 14 33.43 4.07 -19.35
C VAL A 14 32.73 4.04 -20.72
N MET A 15 32.36 5.24 -21.17
CA MET A 15 31.90 5.66 -22.49
C MET A 15 32.91 5.44 -23.63
N PHE A 16 32.36 5.34 -24.85
CA PHE A 16 32.95 5.73 -26.15
C PHE A 16 34.13 4.89 -26.68
N THR A 17 34.18 4.57 -27.96
CA THR A 17 34.42 5.62 -28.96
C THR A 17 34.07 5.18 -30.38
N VAL A 18 33.31 6.06 -31.05
CA VAL A 18 33.46 6.38 -32.47
C VAL A 18 34.96 6.54 -32.78
N PHE A 19 35.49 5.84 -33.78
CA PHE A 19 36.30 6.41 -34.87
C PHE A 19 36.78 5.30 -35.82
N CYS A 20 36.36 5.41 -37.07
CA CYS A 20 37.05 4.73 -38.16
C CYS A 20 38.46 5.33 -38.29
N ALA A 21 39.46 4.46 -38.41
CA ALA A 21 40.87 4.72 -38.73
C ALA A 21 41.78 5.27 -37.61
N PHE A 22 42.51 4.38 -36.93
CA PHE A 22 43.97 4.19 -37.15
C PHE A 22 44.50 2.99 -36.33
N ALA A 23 45.11 2.07 -37.07
CA ALA A 23 45.92 0.89 -36.74
C ALA A 23 46.59 0.73 -35.36
N GLY A 24 46.67 -0.53 -34.88
CA GLY A 24 47.88 -1.02 -34.21
C GLY A 24 47.72 -2.06 -33.10
N SER A 25 47.65 -3.34 -33.49
CA SER A 25 47.93 -4.58 -32.73
C SER A 25 48.29 -4.51 -31.22
N LEU A 26 47.54 -5.23 -30.38
CA LEU A 26 47.99 -6.39 -29.57
C LEU A 26 46.94 -6.74 -28.50
N GLY A 27 46.62 -8.03 -28.39
CA GLY A 27 45.83 -8.59 -27.28
C GLY A 27 44.50 -9.19 -27.71
N ALA A 28 44.52 -10.36 -28.31
CA ALA A 28 43.34 -11.21 -28.40
C ALA A 28 42.96 -11.68 -26.99
N GLN A 29 41.71 -11.45 -26.56
CA GLN A 29 41.10 -12.26 -25.51
C GLN A 29 39.57 -12.28 -25.66
N GLU A 30 39.12 -13.47 -26.08
CA GLU A 30 37.82 -14.15 -25.98
C GLU A 30 36.56 -13.36 -25.57
N ALA A 31 35.56 -13.41 -26.47
CA ALA A 31 34.17 -13.05 -26.21
C ALA A 31 33.54 -13.99 -25.16
N PRO A 32 32.60 -13.50 -24.32
CA PRO A 32 31.90 -14.35 -23.36
C PRO A 32 31.01 -15.37 -24.08
N GLN A 33 31.36 -16.65 -23.97
CA GLN A 33 30.50 -17.79 -24.33
C GLN A 33 29.65 -18.20 -23.12
N TRP A 34 28.33 -18.15 -23.25
CA TRP A 34 27.36 -18.80 -22.34
C TRP A 34 26.09 -19.20 -23.11
N PRO A 35 25.42 -20.31 -22.73
CA PRO A 35 25.58 -21.64 -23.32
C PRO A 35 24.68 -21.88 -24.54
N VAL A 36 25.24 -22.51 -25.57
CA VAL A 36 24.49 -23.06 -26.72
C VAL A 36 23.83 -24.37 -26.28
N TYR A 37 22.51 -24.36 -26.13
CA TYR A 37 21.72 -25.58 -26.11
C TYR A 37 21.26 -25.89 -27.55
N GLN A 38 21.81 -26.95 -28.16
CA GLN A 38 21.20 -27.52 -29.36
C GLN A 38 19.82 -28.08 -28.98
N ARG A 39 18.75 -27.33 -29.26
CA ARG A 39 17.38 -27.86 -29.16
C ARG A 39 17.06 -28.60 -30.46
N LEU A 40 16.88 -29.92 -30.36
CA LEU A 40 16.44 -30.76 -31.47
C LEU A 40 15.00 -30.37 -31.84
N VAL A 41 14.82 -29.67 -32.95
CA VAL A 41 13.48 -29.34 -33.47
C VAL A 41 13.02 -30.49 -34.37
N THR A 42 11.95 -31.17 -33.97
CA THR A 42 11.27 -32.18 -34.79
C THR A 42 10.30 -31.48 -35.73
N ILE A 43 10.54 -31.58 -37.03
CA ILE A 43 9.54 -31.25 -38.05
C ILE A 43 9.39 -32.53 -38.87
N ASP A 44 8.22 -33.14 -38.77
CA ASP A 44 7.80 -34.44 -39.30
C ASP A 44 8.32 -35.68 -38.53
N ASP A 45 7.40 -36.63 -38.29
CA ASP A 45 7.59 -37.94 -37.65
C ASP A 45 8.65 -38.84 -38.36
N ASN A 46 9.94 -38.46 -38.37
CA ASN A 46 11.16 -39.30 -38.44
C ASN A 46 12.36 -38.69 -39.22
N ALA A 47 12.82 -37.48 -38.91
CA ALA A 47 14.23 -37.12 -39.19
C ALA A 47 14.74 -35.99 -38.28
N LEU A 48 15.78 -36.25 -37.49
CA LEU A 48 16.53 -35.24 -36.74
C LEU A 48 17.58 -34.64 -37.66
N GLU A 49 17.38 -33.41 -38.14
CA GLU A 49 18.40 -32.66 -38.88
C GLU A 49 18.98 -31.54 -37.99
N PRO A 50 20.31 -31.39 -37.87
CA PRO A 50 20.92 -30.33 -37.07
C PRO A 50 20.77 -28.98 -37.77
N TRP A 51 20.20 -28.00 -37.06
CA TRP A 51 20.13 -26.59 -37.47
C TRP A 51 21.19 -25.79 -36.72
N VAL A 52 21.83 -24.83 -37.40
CA VAL A 52 22.83 -23.92 -36.81
C VAL A 52 22.19 -22.55 -36.57
N GLU A 53 22.35 -22.00 -35.38
CA GLU A 53 21.93 -20.64 -35.05
C GLU A 53 22.86 -19.61 -35.71
N VAL A 54 22.32 -18.65 -36.46
CA VAL A 54 23.13 -17.74 -37.32
C VAL A 54 22.81 -16.26 -37.16
N GLY A 55 22.17 -15.87 -36.07
CA GLY A 55 21.91 -14.48 -35.70
C GLY A 55 20.49 -14.26 -35.16
N GLU A 56 20.08 -13.00 -35.13
CA GLU A 56 18.86 -12.53 -34.47
C GLU A 56 17.89 -11.86 -35.45
N VAL A 57 16.59 -12.09 -35.23
CA VAL A 57 15.51 -11.31 -35.85
C VAL A 57 14.72 -10.60 -34.76
N ALA A 58 14.76 -9.27 -34.77
CA ALA A 58 14.06 -8.41 -33.83
C ALA A 58 12.79 -7.80 -34.45
N ILE A 59 11.65 -7.92 -33.77
CA ILE A 59 10.36 -7.33 -34.22
C ILE A 59 9.82 -6.36 -33.15
N TRP A 60 9.52 -5.13 -33.56
CA TRP A 60 8.90 -4.13 -32.69
C TRP A 60 8.00 -3.15 -33.46
N ASN A 61 7.03 -2.53 -32.78
CA ASN A 61 6.16 -1.53 -33.38
C ASN A 61 6.43 -0.12 -32.81
N THR A 62 6.57 0.84 -33.72
CA THR A 62 6.44 2.26 -33.39
C THR A 62 4.97 2.66 -33.36
N LYS A 63 4.68 3.96 -33.18
CA LYS A 63 3.34 4.51 -33.35
C LYS A 63 2.74 4.20 -34.72
N ASP A 64 3.54 4.34 -35.78
CA ASP A 64 3.07 4.37 -37.17
C ASP A 64 3.59 3.17 -38.00
N ASP A 65 4.65 2.50 -37.55
CA ASP A 65 5.34 1.46 -38.32
C ASP A 65 5.63 0.19 -37.51
N LEU A 66 5.62 -0.96 -38.18
CA LEU A 66 6.23 -2.21 -37.72
C LEU A 66 7.66 -2.27 -38.26
N LYS A 67 8.62 -2.55 -37.39
CA LYS A 67 10.03 -2.67 -37.72
C LYS A 67 10.49 -4.12 -37.51
N ILE A 68 11.20 -4.65 -38.50
CA ILE A 68 11.76 -6.00 -38.49
C ILE A 68 13.24 -5.88 -38.82
N GLY A 69 14.09 -6.03 -37.80
CA GLY A 69 15.54 -6.01 -37.90
C GLY A 69 16.11 -7.42 -38.06
N VAL A 70 16.98 -7.62 -39.04
CA VAL A 70 17.68 -8.90 -39.25
C VAL A 70 19.18 -8.68 -39.10
N ARG A 71 19.79 -9.37 -38.14
CA ARG A 71 21.22 -9.26 -37.82
C ARG A 71 21.88 -10.65 -37.77
N PRO A 72 22.53 -11.09 -38.86
CA PRO A 72 23.28 -12.35 -38.88
C PRO A 72 24.63 -12.23 -38.16
N ASP A 73 25.03 -13.28 -37.43
CA ASP A 73 26.29 -13.34 -36.70
C ASP A 73 27.43 -13.87 -37.58
N GLY A 74 28.29 -12.96 -38.06
CA GLY A 74 29.43 -13.32 -38.90
C GLY A 74 29.09 -13.66 -40.36
N TYR A 75 27.83 -13.50 -40.76
CA TYR A 75 27.33 -13.68 -42.12
C TYR A 75 26.80 -12.36 -42.70
N LEU A 76 26.65 -12.29 -44.03
CA LEU A 76 26.05 -11.13 -44.72
C LEU A 76 24.76 -11.54 -45.42
N ILE A 77 23.77 -10.66 -45.40
CA ILE A 77 22.46 -10.80 -46.04
C ILE A 77 22.58 -10.50 -47.52
N LYS A 78 22.26 -11.47 -48.36
CA LYS A 78 22.21 -11.34 -49.82
C LYS A 78 20.79 -11.06 -50.32
N GLU A 79 19.81 -11.73 -49.75
CA GLU A 79 18.38 -11.55 -50.05
C GLU A 79 17.58 -11.63 -48.76
N LEU A 80 16.54 -10.82 -48.61
CA LEU A 80 15.62 -10.84 -47.48
C LEU A 80 14.18 -10.70 -47.97
N ASN A 81 13.35 -11.69 -47.63
CA ASN A 81 11.93 -11.74 -47.95
C ASN A 81 11.11 -11.80 -46.67
N ILE A 82 10.09 -10.95 -46.54
CA ILE A 82 9.22 -10.86 -45.36
C ILE A 82 7.74 -10.92 -45.79
N HIS A 83 6.94 -11.67 -45.05
CA HIS A 83 5.49 -11.76 -45.22
C HIS A 83 4.80 -11.52 -43.87
N VAL A 84 3.76 -10.69 -43.85
CA VAL A 84 3.04 -10.30 -42.63
C VAL A 84 1.53 -10.42 -42.85
N VAL A 85 0.84 -11.20 -42.02
CA VAL A 85 -0.63 -11.40 -42.11
C VAL A 85 -1.32 -11.21 -40.75
N GLN A 86 -2.62 -10.91 -40.78
CA GLN A 86 -3.43 -10.73 -39.55
C GLN A 86 -4.22 -11.98 -39.15
N ASP A 87 -4.55 -12.84 -40.11
CA ASP A 87 -5.19 -14.14 -39.87
C ASP A 87 -4.18 -15.25 -40.19
N PRO A 88 -3.88 -16.17 -39.25
CA PRO A 88 -2.95 -17.26 -39.52
C PRO A 88 -3.44 -18.18 -40.65
N ALA A 89 -4.75 -18.23 -40.93
CA ALA A 89 -5.29 -18.98 -42.07
C ALA A 89 -4.92 -18.37 -43.44
N GLU A 90 -4.60 -17.06 -43.49
CA GLU A 90 -4.12 -16.41 -44.71
C GLU A 90 -2.69 -16.82 -45.07
N PHE A 91 -1.94 -17.37 -44.12
CA PHE A 91 -0.59 -17.88 -44.36
C PHE A 91 -0.57 -19.05 -45.36
N GLU A 92 -1.69 -19.76 -45.54
CA GLU A 92 -1.85 -20.80 -46.56
C GLU A 92 -1.57 -20.28 -47.99
N ALA A 93 -1.74 -18.98 -48.24
CA ALA A 93 -1.48 -18.37 -49.54
C ALA A 93 0.01 -18.41 -49.95
N VAL A 94 0.93 -18.46 -48.98
CA VAL A 94 2.37 -18.51 -49.23
C VAL A 94 2.95 -19.93 -49.16
N LEU A 95 2.12 -20.95 -48.87
CA LEU A 95 2.53 -22.34 -48.79
C LEU A 95 2.39 -23.07 -50.13
N ASN A 96 3.39 -23.86 -50.50
CA ASN A 96 3.28 -24.77 -51.64
C ASN A 96 2.40 -26.00 -51.32
N LYS A 97 2.14 -26.85 -52.32
CA LYS A 97 1.33 -28.09 -52.19
C LYS A 97 1.84 -29.10 -51.14
N LYS A 98 2.99 -28.86 -50.52
CA LYS A 98 3.57 -29.67 -49.43
C LYS A 98 3.59 -28.91 -48.09
N GLY A 99 2.87 -27.80 -47.96
CA GLY A 99 2.82 -26.99 -46.75
C GLY A 99 4.10 -26.20 -46.43
N LYS A 100 4.99 -25.99 -47.42
CA LYS A 100 6.23 -25.21 -47.21
C LYS A 100 6.14 -23.80 -47.80
N PRO A 101 6.56 -22.76 -47.08
CA PRO A 101 6.55 -21.39 -47.57
C PRO A 101 7.46 -21.24 -48.79
N VAL A 102 7.03 -20.43 -49.75
CA VAL A 102 7.80 -20.11 -50.96
C VAL A 102 8.16 -18.64 -50.93
N ALA A 103 9.44 -18.31 -50.73
CA ALA A 103 9.94 -16.92 -50.65
C ALA A 103 9.52 -16.04 -51.83
N GLY A 104 9.34 -16.63 -53.01
CA GLY A 104 8.83 -15.95 -54.21
C GLY A 104 7.39 -15.42 -54.09
N TRP A 105 6.65 -15.76 -53.03
CA TRP A 105 5.27 -15.31 -52.78
C TRP A 105 5.15 -14.36 -51.58
N PHE A 106 6.27 -13.95 -50.97
CA PHE A 106 6.29 -13.02 -49.84
C PHE A 106 6.09 -11.58 -50.33
N ASP A 107 5.51 -10.72 -49.47
CA ASP A 107 5.08 -9.36 -49.86
C ASP A 107 6.27 -8.40 -50.01
N TYR A 108 7.23 -8.48 -49.10
CA TYR A 108 8.38 -7.58 -49.05
C TYR A 108 9.63 -8.34 -49.48
N LYS A 109 10.27 -7.92 -50.57
CA LYS A 109 11.45 -8.58 -51.14
C LYS A 109 12.60 -7.59 -51.32
N ASN A 110 13.73 -7.88 -50.70
CA ASN A 110 14.94 -7.07 -50.76
C ASN A 110 16.09 -7.91 -51.31
N GLU A 111 16.61 -7.54 -52.48
CA GLU A 111 17.82 -8.13 -53.06
C GLU A 111 18.97 -7.11 -52.96
N PHE A 112 20.09 -7.51 -52.35
CA PHE A 112 21.23 -6.62 -52.14
C PHE A 112 22.34 -6.90 -53.17
N ASN A 113 22.67 -5.90 -53.99
CA ASN A 113 23.77 -5.99 -54.95
C ASN A 113 25.13 -6.25 -54.28
N ALA A 114 25.31 -5.73 -53.06
CA ALA A 114 26.42 -6.04 -52.17
C ALA A 114 25.84 -6.55 -50.84
N PRO A 115 26.22 -7.75 -50.37
CA PRO A 115 25.67 -8.31 -49.13
C PRO A 115 25.88 -7.39 -47.92
N VAL A 116 24.86 -7.27 -47.05
CA VAL A 116 24.85 -6.33 -45.92
C VAL A 116 24.87 -7.05 -44.56
N PRO A 117 25.49 -6.48 -43.51
CA PRO A 117 25.54 -7.11 -42.18
C PRO A 117 24.27 -6.90 -41.35
N TYR A 118 23.40 -5.95 -41.72
CA TYR A 118 22.15 -5.63 -41.03
C TYR A 118 21.16 -5.05 -42.03
N HIS A 119 19.87 -5.35 -41.85
CA HIS A 119 18.80 -4.69 -42.56
C HIS A 119 17.57 -4.53 -41.65
N GLU A 120 16.95 -3.34 -41.69
CA GLU A 120 15.69 -3.02 -41.02
C GLU A 120 14.60 -2.82 -42.07
N GLN A 121 13.61 -3.71 -42.08
CA GLN A 121 12.42 -3.53 -42.89
C GLN A 121 11.39 -2.73 -42.10
N VAL A 122 10.96 -1.59 -42.65
CA VAL A 122 9.88 -0.75 -42.10
C VAL A 122 8.60 -1.00 -42.88
N ILE A 123 7.51 -1.31 -42.18
CA ILE A 123 6.18 -1.59 -42.76
C ILE A 123 5.16 -0.69 -42.06
N SER A 124 4.42 0.13 -42.80
CA SER A 124 3.41 1.00 -42.17
C SER A 124 2.28 0.18 -41.53
N LEU A 125 1.94 0.51 -40.29
CA LEU A 125 0.83 -0.10 -39.56
C LEU A 125 -0.54 0.23 -40.17
N SER A 126 -0.63 1.29 -40.98
CA SER A 126 -1.85 1.63 -41.73
C SER A 126 -2.27 0.58 -42.76
N ASN A 127 -1.39 -0.36 -43.10
CA ASN A 127 -1.69 -1.49 -43.98
C ASN A 127 -2.53 -2.58 -43.28
N PHE A 128 -2.70 -2.51 -41.96
CA PHE A 128 -3.38 -3.52 -41.16
C PHE A 128 -4.62 -2.94 -40.48
N ASP A 129 -5.69 -3.72 -40.38
CA ASP A 129 -6.89 -3.35 -39.62
C ASP A 129 -6.61 -3.50 -38.12
N ILE A 130 -6.23 -2.39 -37.49
CA ILE A 130 -5.81 -2.36 -36.08
C ILE A 130 -6.97 -1.88 -35.21
N CYS A 131 -7.33 -2.71 -34.22
CA CYS A 131 -8.23 -2.34 -33.15
C CYS A 131 -7.54 -2.51 -31.78
N TRP A 132 -8.07 -1.84 -30.75
CA TRP A 132 -7.60 -1.92 -29.38
C TRP A 132 -8.79 -2.21 -28.47
N SER A 133 -8.95 -3.46 -28.01
CA SER A 133 -10.04 -3.88 -27.13
C SER A 133 -9.51 -4.70 -25.96
N VAL A 134 -10.23 -4.67 -24.85
CA VAL A 134 -9.95 -5.49 -23.64
C VAL A 134 -10.28 -6.96 -23.88
N ASP A 135 -11.05 -7.27 -24.93
CA ASP A 135 -11.43 -8.63 -25.33
C ASP A 135 -10.60 -9.09 -26.54
N PRO A 136 -9.59 -9.97 -26.35
CA PRO A 136 -8.69 -10.43 -27.42
C PRO A 136 -9.43 -11.18 -28.55
N SER A 137 -10.59 -11.77 -28.25
CA SER A 137 -11.38 -12.55 -29.21
C SER A 137 -12.16 -11.68 -30.19
N LYS A 138 -12.47 -10.44 -29.81
CA LYS A 138 -13.17 -9.45 -30.66
C LYS A 138 -12.22 -8.54 -31.41
N CYS A 139 -10.93 -8.62 -31.09
CA CYS A 139 -9.91 -7.75 -31.62
C CYS A 139 -8.51 -8.39 -31.46
N PRO A 140 -8.13 -9.35 -32.32
CA PRO A 140 -6.82 -9.97 -32.23
C PRO A 140 -5.74 -8.93 -32.62
N PRO A 141 -4.85 -8.50 -31.70
CA PRO A 141 -3.84 -7.50 -32.01
C PRO A 141 -2.61 -8.11 -32.72
N ASN A 142 -2.58 -9.44 -32.86
CA ASN A 142 -1.41 -10.20 -33.26
C ASN A 142 -1.16 -10.10 -34.76
N LEU A 143 0.12 -9.93 -35.12
CA LEU A 143 0.61 -10.06 -36.48
C LEU A 143 1.40 -11.34 -36.61
N PHE A 144 1.21 -12.06 -37.71
CA PHE A 144 1.95 -13.28 -38.01
C PHE A 144 3.02 -12.93 -39.05
N VAL A 145 4.28 -13.02 -38.65
CA VAL A 145 5.43 -12.55 -39.43
C VAL A 145 6.30 -13.74 -39.85
N ALA A 146 6.50 -13.93 -41.14
CA ALA A 146 7.49 -14.87 -41.67
C ALA A 146 8.65 -14.13 -42.31
N VAL A 147 9.87 -14.52 -41.94
CA VAL A 147 11.11 -13.92 -42.42
C VAL A 147 11.96 -15.01 -43.09
N HIS A 148 12.43 -14.74 -44.30
CA HIS A 148 13.32 -15.62 -45.06
C HIS A 148 14.52 -14.83 -45.55
N ALA A 149 15.71 -15.13 -45.03
CA ALA A 149 16.97 -14.49 -45.43
C ALA A 149 17.90 -15.49 -46.15
N GLU A 150 18.47 -15.08 -47.29
CA GLU A 150 19.60 -15.78 -47.92
C GLU A 150 20.91 -15.14 -47.43
N LEU A 151 21.77 -15.94 -46.79
CA LEU A 151 23.05 -15.50 -46.24
C LEU A 151 24.23 -15.98 -47.08
N THR A 152 25.30 -15.19 -47.16
CA THR A 152 26.53 -15.58 -47.87
C THR A 152 27.39 -16.52 -47.02
N GLY A 153 27.86 -17.63 -47.61
CA GLY A 153 28.80 -18.55 -46.96
C GLY A 153 28.16 -19.64 -46.11
N LEU A 154 26.83 -19.75 -46.14
CA LEU A 154 26.07 -20.81 -45.47
C LEU A 154 26.17 -22.13 -46.27
N SER A 155 26.59 -23.22 -45.62
CA SER A 155 26.69 -24.55 -46.26
C SER A 155 25.66 -25.57 -45.74
N GLU A 156 24.95 -25.22 -44.66
CA GLU A 156 23.99 -26.07 -43.95
C GLU A 156 22.68 -25.30 -43.67
N ARG A 157 21.65 -25.96 -43.13
CA ARG A 157 20.39 -25.30 -42.75
C ARG A 157 20.59 -24.51 -41.45
N ALA A 158 20.07 -23.28 -41.42
CA ALA A 158 20.29 -22.37 -40.31
C ALA A 158 18.99 -21.73 -39.81
N ILE A 159 18.97 -21.42 -38.52
CA ILE A 159 17.87 -20.79 -37.78
C ILE A 159 18.38 -19.50 -37.15
N ALA A 160 17.51 -18.51 -36.95
CA ALA A 160 17.82 -17.31 -36.19
C ALA A 160 17.04 -17.35 -34.88
N ASP A 161 17.60 -16.81 -33.80
CA ASP A 161 16.83 -16.59 -32.58
C ASP A 161 15.81 -15.47 -32.82
N GLY A 162 14.59 -15.70 -32.34
CA GLY A 162 13.49 -14.73 -32.46
C GLY A 162 13.40 -13.93 -31.18
N SER A 163 13.62 -12.62 -31.27
CA SER A 163 13.43 -11.70 -30.14
C SER A 163 12.35 -10.67 -30.49
N GLY A 164 11.41 -10.48 -29.57
CA GLY A 164 10.45 -9.38 -29.61
C GLY A 164 10.55 -8.60 -28.30
N VAL A 165 10.31 -7.28 -28.34
CA VAL A 165 10.39 -6.42 -27.14
C VAL A 165 9.37 -6.82 -26.06
N PHE A 166 8.35 -7.62 -26.42
CA PHE A 166 7.36 -8.19 -25.50
C PHE A 166 7.30 -9.71 -25.66
N ASP A 167 8.28 -10.44 -25.14
CA ASP A 167 8.19 -11.89 -25.00
C ASP A 167 7.27 -12.24 -23.82
N ARG A 168 5.95 -12.08 -24.02
CA ARG A 168 4.89 -12.40 -23.04
C ARG A 168 4.28 -13.79 -23.23
N LEU A 169 4.85 -14.63 -24.07
CA LEU A 169 4.47 -16.03 -24.20
C LEU A 169 5.51 -16.89 -23.47
N ASP A 170 5.05 -17.65 -22.47
CA ASP A 170 5.85 -18.74 -21.90
C ASP A 170 6.36 -19.62 -23.05
N LYS A 171 7.68 -19.85 -23.09
CA LYS A 171 8.37 -20.68 -24.10
C LYS A 171 7.95 -22.17 -24.08
N ASP A 172 6.92 -22.53 -23.33
CA ASP A 172 6.56 -23.90 -22.94
C ASP A 172 5.12 -24.34 -23.26
N ASP A 173 4.34 -23.59 -24.06
CA ASP A 173 2.96 -23.99 -24.39
C ASP A 173 2.83 -25.11 -25.44
N GLY A 174 3.91 -25.84 -25.76
CA GLY A 174 3.87 -27.06 -26.57
C GLY A 174 3.27 -26.89 -27.96
N SER A 175 3.11 -25.66 -28.45
CA SER A 175 2.60 -25.38 -29.78
C SER A 175 3.73 -25.53 -30.81
N THR A 176 3.58 -26.53 -31.68
CA THR A 176 4.47 -26.81 -32.80
C THR A 176 4.70 -25.55 -33.64
N TRP A 177 5.96 -25.17 -33.85
CA TRP A 177 6.37 -24.02 -34.66
C TRP A 177 5.78 -24.08 -36.07
N GLY A 178 4.96 -23.09 -36.43
CA GLY A 178 4.66 -22.73 -37.82
C GLY A 178 5.83 -21.96 -38.44
N TRP A 179 5.83 -21.79 -39.76
CA TRP A 179 6.86 -21.03 -40.50
C TRP A 179 6.84 -19.50 -40.26
N TYR A 180 6.23 -19.04 -39.16
CA TYR A 180 5.99 -17.66 -38.81
C TYR A 180 6.09 -17.45 -37.30
N VAL A 181 6.35 -16.21 -36.88
CA VAL A 181 6.37 -15.75 -35.50
C VAL A 181 5.09 -14.97 -35.22
N VAL A 182 4.49 -15.16 -34.05
CA VAL A 182 3.34 -14.38 -33.57
C VAL A 182 3.86 -13.16 -32.83
N TYR A 183 3.59 -11.97 -33.35
CA TYR A 183 3.96 -10.70 -32.72
C TYR A 183 2.73 -10.05 -32.07
N PRO A 184 2.63 -10.00 -30.73
CA PRO A 184 1.58 -9.27 -30.04
C PRO A 184 1.86 -7.77 -30.13
N LYS A 185 1.11 -7.05 -30.97
CA LYS A 185 1.29 -5.60 -31.12
C LYS A 185 0.94 -4.88 -29.81
N ALA A 186 1.83 -4.02 -29.33
CA ALA A 186 1.61 -3.22 -28.14
C ALA A 186 1.07 -1.83 -28.48
N LYS A 187 0.13 -1.33 -27.68
CA LYS A 187 -0.48 -0.01 -27.90
C LYS A 187 0.48 1.08 -27.46
N VAL A 188 0.90 1.90 -28.41
CA VAL A 188 1.68 3.11 -28.14
C VAL A 188 0.78 4.14 -27.44
N GLU A 189 1.24 4.63 -26.30
CA GLU A 189 0.58 5.68 -25.53
C GLU A 189 1.27 7.04 -25.77
N PRO A 190 0.50 8.14 -25.80
CA PRO A 190 1.06 9.48 -25.77
C PRO A 190 1.50 9.86 -24.35
N GLY A 191 2.72 10.38 -24.23
CA GLY A 191 3.24 11.07 -23.04
C GLY A 191 3.50 12.55 -23.32
N HIS A 192 3.73 13.35 -22.28
CA HIS A 192 4.09 14.77 -22.41
C HIS A 192 5.26 15.10 -21.49
N PHE A 193 6.26 15.84 -21.98
CA PHE A 193 7.34 16.37 -21.14
C PHE A 193 6.95 17.76 -20.61
N ILE A 194 6.93 17.95 -19.28
CA ILE A 194 6.31 19.09 -18.60
C ILE A 194 7.33 19.79 -17.68
N ASP A 195 7.78 20.97 -18.09
CA ASP A 195 8.15 22.09 -17.22
C ASP A 195 7.03 23.13 -17.37
N ALA A 196 7.07 23.88 -18.47
CA ALA A 196 5.91 24.10 -19.33
C ALA A 196 5.92 23.05 -20.47
N ASN A 197 4.90 22.99 -21.34
CA ASN A 197 4.93 22.05 -22.48
C ASN A 197 6.21 22.29 -23.32
N VAL A 198 7.14 21.33 -23.36
CA VAL A 198 8.44 21.54 -24.03
C VAL A 198 8.44 20.96 -25.43
N ASN A 199 8.44 21.82 -26.44
CA ASN A 199 8.53 21.46 -27.86
C ASN A 199 9.99 21.41 -28.32
N GLY A 200 10.37 20.39 -29.08
CA GLY A 200 11.68 20.28 -29.72
C GLY A 200 12.77 19.52 -28.94
N LEU A 201 12.43 18.83 -27.85
CA LEU A 201 13.37 17.92 -27.18
C LEU A 201 13.51 16.61 -27.93
N GLY A 202 14.73 16.12 -28.09
CA GLY A 202 14.98 14.75 -28.55
C GLY A 202 14.51 13.76 -27.49
N TYR A 203 13.83 12.69 -27.90
CA TYR A 203 13.53 11.56 -27.04
C TYR A 203 13.82 10.24 -27.74
N SER A 204 14.21 9.25 -26.96
CA SER A 204 14.39 7.87 -27.42
C SER A 204 13.97 6.88 -26.34
N THR A 205 13.25 5.85 -26.74
CA THR A 205 13.01 4.64 -25.94
C THR A 205 13.63 3.45 -26.67
N ILE A 206 13.49 2.26 -26.11
CA ILE A 206 13.89 1.03 -26.80
C ILE A 206 13.10 0.81 -28.12
N THR A 207 11.88 1.34 -28.26
CA THR A 207 11.06 1.17 -29.47
C THR A 207 10.74 2.47 -30.21
N GLN A 208 10.69 3.61 -29.53
CA GLN A 208 10.28 4.90 -30.08
C GLN A 208 11.45 5.88 -30.14
N GLY A 209 11.34 6.88 -31.00
CA GLY A 209 12.26 8.00 -31.01
C GLY A 209 11.73 9.14 -31.86
N GLY A 210 12.16 10.36 -31.54
CA GLY A 210 11.75 11.54 -32.28
C GLY A 210 12.01 12.82 -31.49
N THR A 211 11.29 13.87 -31.84
CA THR A 211 11.29 15.14 -31.11
C THR A 211 9.92 15.37 -30.46
N THR A 212 9.90 15.93 -29.26
CA THR A 212 8.64 16.32 -28.61
C THR A 212 7.92 17.35 -29.48
N GLY A 213 6.59 17.24 -29.60
CA GLY A 213 5.79 18.15 -30.42
C GLY A 213 5.31 19.39 -29.68
N ASP A 214 4.41 20.16 -30.30
CA ASP A 214 3.94 21.48 -29.82
C ASP A 214 3.33 21.51 -28.40
N ASN A 215 2.84 20.37 -27.89
CA ASN A 215 2.34 20.24 -26.52
C ASN A 215 3.32 19.46 -25.61
N GLY A 216 4.55 19.27 -26.04
CA GLY A 216 5.54 18.41 -25.37
C GLY A 216 5.29 16.92 -25.58
N GLN A 217 4.47 16.53 -26.56
CA GLN A 217 4.07 15.14 -26.73
C GLN A 217 5.22 14.25 -27.21
N PHE A 218 5.39 13.09 -26.57
CA PHE A 218 6.24 11.99 -27.00
C PHE A 218 5.43 10.68 -27.05
N TRP A 219 5.99 9.65 -27.65
CA TRP A 219 5.34 8.35 -27.79
C TRP A 219 6.16 7.29 -27.08
N PHE A 220 5.49 6.39 -26.37
CA PHE A 220 6.15 5.30 -25.64
C PHE A 220 5.25 4.06 -25.57
N LEU A 221 5.85 2.92 -25.30
CA LEU A 221 5.10 1.73 -24.88
C LEU A 221 5.16 1.59 -23.35
N PRO A 222 4.09 1.08 -22.69
CA PRO A 222 4.11 0.85 -21.25
C PRO A 222 5.33 0.02 -20.83
N ASP A 223 5.88 0.33 -19.66
CA ASP A 223 7.03 -0.33 -19.05
C ASP A 223 8.41 -0.07 -19.70
N GLU A 224 8.50 0.90 -20.61
CA GLU A 224 9.79 1.35 -21.17
C GLU A 224 10.41 2.52 -20.40
N TYR A 225 11.74 2.64 -20.48
CA TYR A 225 12.45 3.86 -20.12
C TYR A 225 12.52 4.81 -21.33
N ILE A 226 12.52 6.11 -21.04
CA ILE A 226 12.66 7.18 -22.02
C ILE A 226 13.84 8.08 -21.66
N ALA A 227 14.72 8.26 -22.63
CA ALA A 227 15.87 9.16 -22.57
C ALA A 227 15.53 10.47 -23.28
N PHE A 228 15.78 11.61 -22.62
CA PHE A 228 15.59 12.94 -23.21
C PHE A 228 16.92 13.63 -23.49
N SER A 229 16.99 14.36 -24.61
CA SER A 229 18.17 15.13 -25.01
C SER A 229 17.81 16.51 -25.58
N LEU A 230 18.70 17.47 -25.39
CA LEU A 230 18.68 18.79 -26.01
C LEU A 230 19.84 18.87 -27.02
N GLY A 231 19.57 18.59 -28.29
CA GLY A 231 20.63 18.38 -29.27
C GLY A 231 21.51 17.20 -28.87
N ASP A 232 22.82 17.44 -28.78
CA ASP A 232 23.83 16.46 -28.35
C ASP A 232 23.94 16.35 -26.81
N LEU A 233 23.26 17.21 -26.05
CA LEU A 233 23.26 17.15 -24.59
C LEU A 233 22.23 16.13 -24.09
N PHE A 234 22.70 15.09 -23.40
CA PHE A 234 21.84 14.14 -22.70
C PHE A 234 21.33 14.76 -21.37
N LEU A 235 20.01 14.85 -21.21
CA LEU A 235 19.38 15.46 -20.01
C LEU A 235 19.22 14.44 -18.87
N GLY A 236 18.88 13.20 -19.21
CA GLY A 236 18.63 12.13 -18.27
C GLY A 236 17.65 11.08 -18.81
N GLU A 237 17.36 10.08 -18.00
CA GLU A 237 16.42 9.00 -18.32
C GLU A 237 15.34 8.90 -17.25
N ALA A 238 14.12 8.57 -17.67
CA ALA A 238 12.97 8.43 -16.78
C ALA A 238 12.16 7.20 -17.18
N PHE A 239 11.32 6.70 -16.28
CA PHE A 239 10.30 5.72 -16.66
C PHE A 239 9.25 6.39 -17.53
N ALA A 240 8.95 5.82 -18.69
CA ALA A 240 8.03 6.43 -19.63
C ALA A 240 6.61 6.42 -19.08
N GLY A 241 5.98 7.58 -19.06
CA GLY A 241 4.64 7.77 -18.53
C GLY A 241 3.87 8.82 -19.33
N ARG A 242 2.57 8.93 -19.06
CA ARG A 242 1.71 9.94 -19.71
C ARG A 242 2.19 11.37 -19.51
N ARG A 243 2.99 11.59 -18.47
CA ARG A 243 3.62 12.87 -18.11
C ARG A 243 4.99 12.56 -17.48
N VAL A 244 6.02 13.24 -17.96
CA VAL A 244 7.39 13.21 -17.44
C VAL A 244 7.82 14.67 -17.22
N ALA A 245 8.47 14.97 -16.11
CA ALA A 245 8.95 16.31 -15.78
C ALA A 245 10.45 16.28 -15.46
N PRO A 246 11.14 17.43 -15.35
CA PRO A 246 12.57 17.47 -15.05
C PRO A 246 13.01 16.67 -13.81
N TYR A 247 12.17 16.60 -12.77
CA TYR A 247 12.49 15.82 -11.55
C TYR A 247 12.38 14.31 -11.76
N ASP A 248 11.65 13.84 -12.79
CA ASP A 248 11.54 12.41 -13.10
C ASP A 248 12.81 11.87 -13.80
N LEU A 249 13.72 12.75 -14.25
CA LEU A 249 14.96 12.39 -14.96
C LEU A 249 16.09 11.91 -14.04
N PHE A 250 15.95 12.14 -12.74
CA PHE A 250 16.96 11.83 -11.74
C PHE A 250 16.34 10.99 -10.63
N ASP A 251 17.00 9.89 -10.29
CA ASP A 251 16.50 9.02 -9.24
C ASP A 251 16.46 9.75 -7.89
N GLY A 252 15.34 9.59 -7.17
CA GLY A 252 15.08 10.23 -5.88
C GLY A 252 14.93 11.76 -5.88
N ALA A 253 15.05 12.45 -7.02
CA ALA A 253 14.98 13.90 -7.07
C ALA A 253 13.56 14.43 -6.81
N ASP A 254 13.49 15.62 -6.22
CA ASP A 254 12.26 16.39 -6.10
C ASP A 254 12.38 17.74 -6.83
N MET A 255 11.37 18.60 -6.65
CA MET A 255 11.32 19.90 -7.30
C MET A 255 12.35 20.91 -6.76
N ASP A 256 12.90 20.66 -5.58
CA ASP A 256 13.87 21.53 -4.92
C ASP A 256 15.32 21.03 -5.15
N ASP A 257 15.52 19.87 -5.80
CA ASP A 257 16.83 19.31 -6.16
C ASP A 257 17.55 20.22 -7.18
N ASP A 258 18.81 20.55 -6.91
CA ASP A 258 19.63 21.41 -7.76
C ASP A 258 19.70 20.91 -9.21
N ARG A 259 19.72 19.58 -9.42
CA ARG A 259 19.72 18.97 -10.75
C ARG A 259 18.44 19.27 -11.51
N THR A 260 17.29 19.08 -10.85
CA THR A 260 15.96 19.39 -11.40
C THR A 260 15.87 20.87 -11.80
N VAL A 261 16.26 21.76 -10.89
CA VAL A 261 16.15 23.20 -11.13
C VAL A 261 17.11 23.65 -12.23
N ASN A 262 18.29 23.04 -12.34
CA ASN A 262 19.24 23.36 -13.40
C ASN A 262 18.81 22.85 -14.78
N VAL A 263 18.12 21.70 -14.87
CA VAL A 263 17.47 21.27 -16.12
C VAL A 263 16.39 22.28 -16.52
N ALA A 264 15.50 22.64 -15.61
CA ALA A 264 14.46 23.64 -15.87
C ALA A 264 15.06 25.00 -16.29
N ARG A 265 16.10 25.46 -15.59
CA ARG A 265 16.83 26.69 -15.89
C ARG A 265 17.44 26.68 -17.29
N LEU A 266 18.03 25.56 -17.71
CA LEU A 266 18.57 25.41 -19.05
C LEU A 266 17.45 25.48 -20.10
N LEU A 267 16.40 24.69 -19.94
CA LEU A 267 15.27 24.62 -20.89
C LEU A 267 14.57 25.97 -21.07
N GLN A 268 14.33 26.68 -19.97
CA GLN A 268 13.70 28.01 -20.02
C GLN A 268 14.62 29.08 -20.61
N SER A 269 15.94 28.94 -20.46
CA SER A 269 16.92 29.89 -21.03
C SER A 269 17.14 29.72 -22.53
N VAL A 270 16.87 28.53 -23.07
CA VAL A 270 16.97 28.23 -24.51
C VAL A 270 15.64 28.38 -25.26
N ASP A 271 14.62 28.92 -24.60
CA ASP A 271 13.32 29.18 -25.19
C ASP A 271 13.39 30.26 -26.29
N ALA A 272 13.04 29.89 -27.52
CA ALA A 272 13.24 30.72 -28.70
C ALA A 272 12.32 31.96 -28.76
N ASP A 273 11.16 31.93 -28.09
CA ASP A 273 10.20 33.03 -28.09
C ASP A 273 10.23 33.86 -26.79
N GLY A 274 11.06 33.46 -25.82
CA GLY A 274 11.25 34.16 -24.55
C GLY A 274 10.01 34.22 -23.66
N SER A 275 8.98 33.41 -23.94
CA SER A 275 7.68 33.39 -23.24
C SER A 275 7.53 32.21 -22.27
N HIS A 276 8.65 31.64 -21.81
CA HIS A 276 8.77 30.56 -20.81
C HIS A 276 7.94 30.73 -19.52
N ALA A 277 7.57 31.95 -19.11
CA ALA A 277 6.77 32.18 -17.91
C ALA A 277 5.26 31.87 -18.09
N HIS A 278 4.73 31.93 -19.32
CA HIS A 278 3.29 31.85 -19.61
C HIS A 278 2.94 31.10 -20.92
N GLY A 279 3.82 30.21 -21.40
CA GLY A 279 3.65 29.49 -22.67
C GLY A 279 4.45 28.20 -22.76
N ALA A 280 4.35 27.49 -23.88
CA ALA A 280 5.19 26.32 -24.19
C ALA A 280 6.65 26.75 -24.40
N ILE A 281 7.60 25.95 -23.93
CA ILE A 281 9.03 26.17 -24.21
C ILE A 281 9.30 25.70 -25.64
N ASN A 282 9.72 26.60 -26.52
CA ASN A 282 9.90 26.32 -27.93
C ASN A 282 11.38 26.22 -28.30
N ILE A 283 11.87 24.99 -28.45
CA ILE A 283 13.24 24.71 -28.86
C ILE A 283 13.27 24.47 -30.38
N THR A 284 13.77 25.46 -31.11
CA THR A 284 13.82 25.40 -32.58
C THR A 284 15.14 24.80 -33.07
N GLU A 285 15.17 24.28 -34.30
CA GLU A 285 16.40 23.72 -34.91
C GLU A 285 17.61 24.69 -34.87
N PRO A 286 17.46 26.01 -35.13
CA PRO A 286 18.57 26.97 -34.94
C PRO A 286 19.08 27.05 -33.50
N VAL A 287 18.20 26.90 -32.49
CA VAL A 287 18.62 26.87 -31.09
C VAL A 287 19.40 25.60 -30.78
N VAL A 288 18.97 24.45 -31.30
CA VAL A 288 19.70 23.18 -31.18
C VAL A 288 21.11 23.31 -31.77
N ASP A 289 21.25 23.94 -32.94
CA ASP A 289 22.55 24.19 -33.56
C ASP A 289 23.46 25.09 -32.69
N CYS A 290 22.89 26.12 -32.05
CA CYS A 290 23.62 26.96 -31.10
C CYS A 290 24.07 26.19 -29.86
N VAL A 291 23.21 25.33 -29.31
CA VAL A 291 23.53 24.48 -28.16
C VAL A 291 24.67 23.54 -28.55
N ASN A 292 24.58 22.83 -29.68
CA ASN A 292 25.63 21.93 -30.16
C ASN A 292 26.97 22.67 -30.40
N SER A 293 26.90 23.90 -30.90
CA SER A 293 28.09 24.76 -31.07
C SER A 293 28.68 25.19 -29.72
N ALA A 294 27.85 25.47 -28.71
CA ALA A 294 28.30 25.79 -27.35
C ALA A 294 28.92 24.56 -26.67
N LEU A 295 28.31 23.39 -26.80
CA LEU A 295 28.81 22.11 -26.29
C LEU A 295 30.22 21.80 -26.84
N GLY A 296 30.44 22.02 -28.14
CA GLY A 296 31.76 21.82 -28.76
C GLY A 296 32.88 22.74 -28.25
N ASN A 297 32.53 23.85 -27.59
CA ASN A 297 33.49 24.80 -27.01
C ASN A 297 33.72 24.59 -25.51
N LEU A 298 32.91 23.74 -24.86
CA LEU A 298 33.05 23.39 -23.45
C LEU A 298 33.98 22.17 -23.28
N PRO A 299 34.61 22.02 -22.11
CA PRO A 299 35.26 20.76 -21.75
C PRO A 299 34.26 19.60 -21.77
N GLU A 300 34.78 18.38 -21.88
CA GLU A 300 33.97 17.15 -21.87
C GLU A 300 32.97 17.16 -20.72
N ILE A 301 31.69 17.01 -21.06
CA ILE A 301 30.59 17.07 -20.10
C ILE A 301 30.57 15.75 -19.32
N ALA A 302 30.47 15.87 -18.00
CA ALA A 302 30.33 14.73 -17.09
C ALA A 302 28.98 14.02 -17.27
N SER A 303 28.68 13.00 -16.46
CA SER A 303 27.33 12.42 -16.45
C SER A 303 26.26 13.48 -16.12
N PRO A 304 25.00 13.31 -16.56
CA PRO A 304 23.93 14.26 -16.27
C PRO A 304 23.83 14.61 -14.78
N ASP A 305 23.92 13.61 -13.90
CA ASP A 305 23.92 13.83 -12.44
C ASP A 305 25.01 14.80 -11.96
N ALA A 306 26.23 14.67 -12.51
CA ALA A 306 27.35 15.50 -12.10
C ALA A 306 27.29 16.90 -12.76
N PHE A 307 26.82 16.98 -14.01
CA PHE A 307 26.71 18.24 -14.73
C PHE A 307 25.60 19.12 -14.17
N PHE A 308 24.39 18.57 -13.96
CA PHE A 308 23.26 19.33 -13.47
C PHE A 308 23.33 19.62 -11.96
N ALA A 309 24.21 18.95 -11.21
CA ALA A 309 24.53 19.35 -9.83
C ALA A 309 25.46 20.58 -9.75
N ASP A 310 26.10 21.00 -10.85
CA ASP A 310 27.02 22.15 -10.88
C ASP A 310 26.38 23.39 -11.53
N ASP A 311 25.89 24.30 -10.68
CA ASP A 311 25.26 25.57 -11.07
C ASP A 311 26.15 26.44 -12.01
N ALA A 312 27.47 26.38 -11.84
CA ALA A 312 28.42 27.18 -12.62
C ALA A 312 28.64 26.58 -14.01
N ALA A 313 28.68 25.25 -14.11
CA ALA A 313 28.79 24.56 -15.40
C ALA A 313 27.54 24.78 -16.27
N VAL A 314 26.35 24.67 -15.67
CA VAL A 314 25.08 24.92 -16.36
C VAL A 314 24.96 26.39 -16.76
N GLY A 315 25.35 27.33 -15.89
CA GLY A 315 25.41 28.75 -16.21
C GLY A 315 26.36 29.06 -17.38
N ALA A 316 27.54 28.44 -17.42
CA ALA A 316 28.49 28.60 -18.51
C ALA A 316 27.95 28.09 -19.86
N LEU A 317 27.20 26.97 -19.85
CA LEU A 317 26.52 26.47 -21.05
C LEU A 317 25.45 27.43 -21.55
N ILE A 318 24.64 28.00 -20.65
CA ILE A 318 23.62 29.01 -21.01
C ILE A 318 24.28 30.23 -21.65
N ASP A 319 25.32 30.80 -21.01
CA ASP A 319 26.03 31.97 -21.52
C ASP A 319 26.71 31.71 -22.88
N ALA A 320 27.31 30.52 -23.04
CA ALA A 320 27.92 30.10 -24.30
C ALA A 320 26.87 29.91 -25.40
N THR A 321 25.70 29.34 -25.08
CA THR A 321 24.60 29.14 -26.02
C THR A 321 24.02 30.47 -26.47
N ILE A 322 23.78 31.41 -25.54
CA ILE A 322 23.30 32.77 -25.87
C ILE A 322 24.31 33.47 -26.80
N THR A 323 25.60 33.35 -26.52
CA THR A 323 26.66 33.93 -27.37
C THR A 323 26.69 33.29 -28.76
N ALA A 324 26.51 31.97 -28.84
CA ALA A 324 26.48 31.25 -30.12
C ALA A 324 25.23 31.59 -30.96
N CYS A 325 24.13 31.94 -30.31
CA CYS A 325 22.87 32.32 -30.95
C CYS A 325 22.72 33.82 -31.26
N ASP A 326 23.74 34.64 -30.94
CA ASP A 326 23.70 36.08 -31.22
C ASP A 326 23.55 36.36 -32.73
N GLY A 327 22.48 37.08 -33.09
CA GLY A 327 22.12 37.37 -34.47
C GLY A 327 21.25 36.31 -35.17
N VAL A 328 20.90 35.20 -34.51
CA VAL A 328 20.00 34.15 -35.03
C VAL A 328 18.67 34.13 -34.26
N VAL A 329 18.72 33.93 -32.93
CA VAL A 329 17.56 33.89 -32.02
C VAL A 329 17.90 34.65 -30.75
N ALA A 330 16.96 35.47 -30.26
CA ALA A 330 17.15 36.25 -29.04
C ALA A 330 16.82 35.41 -27.79
N LEU A 331 17.83 34.74 -27.24
CA LEU A 331 17.71 33.95 -26.01
C LEU A 331 17.89 34.82 -24.76
N THR A 332 17.19 34.49 -23.67
CA THR A 332 17.26 35.22 -22.39
C THR A 332 17.66 34.26 -21.28
N ALA A 333 18.74 34.54 -20.54
CA ALA A 333 19.14 33.73 -19.40
C ALA A 333 18.12 33.85 -18.25
N VAL A 334 17.68 32.71 -17.73
CA VAL A 334 16.77 32.62 -16.58
C VAL A 334 17.58 32.30 -15.32
N THR A 335 17.23 32.94 -14.21
CA THR A 335 17.84 32.66 -12.90
C THR A 335 17.31 31.36 -12.30
N LYS A 336 18.00 30.79 -11.30
CA LYS A 336 17.58 29.54 -10.66
C LYS A 336 16.26 29.71 -9.91
N GLU A 337 16.10 30.85 -9.24
CA GLU A 337 14.89 31.21 -8.50
C GLU A 337 13.69 31.41 -9.44
N GLU A 338 13.89 32.08 -10.58
CA GLU A 338 12.86 32.23 -11.61
C GLU A 338 12.51 30.88 -12.24
N ALA A 339 13.51 30.05 -12.54
CA ALA A 339 13.31 28.73 -13.14
C ALA A 339 12.48 27.81 -12.26
N LEU A 340 12.79 27.79 -10.95
CA LEU A 340 12.00 27.07 -9.96
C LEU A 340 10.57 27.60 -9.87
N ALA A 341 10.38 28.92 -9.86
CA ALA A 341 9.04 29.52 -9.81
C ALA A 341 8.20 29.16 -11.04
N ASN A 342 8.79 29.21 -12.23
CA ASN A 342 8.13 28.84 -13.49
C ASN A 342 7.81 27.35 -13.54
N LEU A 343 8.74 26.49 -13.11
CA LEU A 343 8.52 25.04 -13.03
C LEU A 343 7.36 24.68 -12.10
N ASN A 344 7.27 25.35 -10.94
CA ASN A 344 6.12 25.18 -10.04
C ASN A 344 4.81 25.59 -10.72
N SER A 345 4.79 26.73 -11.41
CA SER A 345 3.61 27.23 -12.14
C SER A 345 3.18 26.28 -13.27
N GLY A 346 4.13 25.81 -14.10
CA GLY A 346 3.84 24.89 -15.20
C GLY A 346 3.35 23.52 -14.73
N MET A 347 3.88 23.02 -13.61
CA MET A 347 3.38 21.79 -12.98
C MET A 347 1.96 21.93 -12.41
N GLN A 348 1.63 23.10 -11.84
CA GLN A 348 0.27 23.41 -11.37
C GLN A 348 -0.73 23.45 -12.53
N ALA A 349 -0.38 24.09 -13.65
CA ALA A 349 -1.19 24.07 -14.87
C ALA A 349 -1.38 22.63 -15.42
N GLY A 350 -0.40 21.75 -15.19
CA GLY A 350 -0.46 20.32 -15.52
C GLY A 350 -1.29 19.44 -14.56
N ASN A 351 -1.88 19.99 -13.49
CA ASN A 351 -2.53 19.24 -12.39
C ASN A 351 -1.59 18.18 -11.75
N LEU A 352 -0.30 18.46 -11.62
CA LEU A 352 0.65 17.57 -10.95
C LEU A 352 0.73 17.92 -9.46
N MET A 353 0.24 17.04 -8.58
CA MET A 353 0.61 17.09 -7.16
C MET A 353 2.07 16.64 -7.01
N LYS A 354 2.82 17.27 -6.10
CA LYS A 354 4.15 16.78 -5.72
C LYS A 354 4.07 15.30 -5.31
N ARG A 355 4.77 14.43 -6.05
CA ARG A 355 4.72 12.97 -5.85
C ARG A 355 5.51 12.51 -4.61
N ASN A 356 6.61 13.21 -4.29
CA ASN A 356 7.47 12.85 -3.16
C ASN A 356 7.03 13.55 -1.86
N VAL A 357 5.95 13.05 -1.25
CA VAL A 357 5.42 13.58 0.02
C VAL A 357 6.25 13.10 1.22
N SER A 358 6.88 11.92 1.14
CA SER A 358 7.73 11.35 2.19
C SER A 358 9.10 12.03 2.28
N LYS A 359 9.63 12.49 1.16
CA LYS A 359 10.99 13.06 0.99
C LYS A 359 12.10 12.07 1.35
N THR A 360 11.82 10.78 1.20
CA THR A 360 12.68 9.68 1.66
C THR A 360 12.71 8.56 0.62
N PRO A 361 13.26 8.82 -0.58
CA PRO A 361 13.19 7.90 -1.71
C PRO A 361 13.95 6.58 -1.46
N GLU A 362 14.96 6.60 -0.60
CA GLU A 362 15.75 5.41 -0.26
C GLU A 362 15.09 4.53 0.82
N MET A 363 14.04 5.02 1.49
CA MET A 363 13.40 4.34 2.62
C MET A 363 12.06 3.74 2.23
N ALA A 364 11.70 2.63 2.87
CA ALA A 364 10.42 1.98 2.60
C ALA A 364 9.26 2.82 3.14
N SER A 365 8.31 3.15 2.26
CA SER A 365 7.04 3.77 2.60
C SER A 365 5.88 2.83 2.26
N ASP A 366 4.91 2.64 3.16
CA ASP A 366 3.75 1.77 2.95
C ASP A 366 2.46 2.36 3.54
N LYS A 367 1.31 1.79 3.15
CA LYS A 367 -0.03 2.06 3.71
C LYS A 367 -0.44 3.53 3.66
N ALA A 368 -0.03 4.24 2.60
CA ALA A 368 -0.39 5.63 2.40
C ALA A 368 -1.91 5.81 2.22
N LYS A 369 -2.47 6.81 2.90
CA LYS A 369 -3.88 7.18 2.80
C LYS A 369 -4.03 8.69 2.78
N ILE A 370 -4.78 9.17 1.80
CA ILE A 370 -5.08 10.60 1.59
C ILE A 370 -6.54 10.90 1.95
N GLU A 371 -6.77 11.97 2.71
CA GLU A 371 -8.10 12.54 2.93
C GLU A 371 -8.04 14.08 2.82
N ILE A 372 -9.08 14.68 2.25
CA ILE A 372 -9.18 16.13 2.06
C ILE A 372 -10.07 16.71 3.17
N VAL A 373 -9.61 17.75 3.83
CA VAL A 373 -10.38 18.48 4.84
C VAL A 373 -11.51 19.25 4.15
N PRO A 374 -12.78 19.06 4.53
CA PRO A 374 -13.91 19.69 3.84
C PRO A 374 -14.04 21.20 4.07
N VAL A 375 -13.26 21.77 5.01
CA VAL A 375 -13.28 23.17 5.40
C VAL A 375 -12.18 23.95 4.68
N TYR A 376 -12.51 25.15 4.19
CA TYR A 376 -11.54 26.08 3.62
C TYR A 376 -10.78 26.80 4.75
N GLY A 377 -9.45 26.87 4.62
CA GLY A 377 -8.58 27.72 5.44
C GLY A 377 -7.76 28.68 4.57
N PRO A 378 -7.04 29.64 5.16
CA PRO A 378 -6.11 30.47 4.41
C PRO A 378 -5.04 29.60 3.73
N ALA A 379 -4.70 29.94 2.49
CA ALA A 379 -3.67 29.22 1.76
C ALA A 379 -2.29 29.59 2.33
N LEU A 380 -1.56 28.57 2.81
CA LEU A 380 -0.28 28.73 3.50
C LEU A 380 0.72 27.70 2.96
N ARG A 381 1.94 28.15 2.67
CA ARG A 381 3.07 27.26 2.36
C ARG A 381 3.50 26.46 3.61
N ALA A 382 4.34 25.46 3.40
CA ALA A 382 4.88 24.58 4.46
C ALA A 382 5.68 25.33 5.53
N ASP A 383 6.33 26.44 5.16
CA ASP A 383 7.05 27.35 6.06
C ASP A 383 6.10 28.26 6.88
N GLY A 384 4.82 28.31 6.52
CA GLY A 384 3.80 29.16 7.14
C GLY A 384 3.58 30.51 6.45
N ALA A 385 4.25 30.80 5.33
CA ALA A 385 4.02 32.00 4.55
C ALA A 385 2.65 31.96 3.85
N ALA A 386 1.95 33.08 3.82
CA ALA A 386 0.71 33.21 3.06
C ALA A 386 0.97 33.10 1.56
N THR A 387 0.11 32.37 0.85
CA THR A 387 0.21 32.17 -0.59
C THR A 387 -1.15 32.32 -1.26
N THR A 388 -1.15 32.50 -2.57
CA THR A 388 -2.35 32.52 -3.40
C THR A 388 -2.31 31.29 -4.31
N VAL A 389 -3.37 30.49 -4.29
CA VAL A 389 -3.52 29.33 -5.17
C VAL A 389 -4.15 29.83 -6.48
N VAL A 390 -3.50 29.54 -7.59
CA VAL A 390 -3.93 29.96 -8.93
C VAL A 390 -4.48 28.74 -9.66
N TYR A 391 -5.73 28.81 -10.10
CA TYR A 391 -6.37 27.76 -10.89
C TYR A 391 -6.29 28.11 -12.38
N HIS A 392 -5.73 27.19 -13.16
CA HIS A 392 -5.59 27.33 -14.60
C HIS A 392 -6.64 26.49 -15.34
N ASN A 393 -7.02 26.92 -16.55
CA ASN A 393 -7.82 26.09 -17.47
C ASN A 393 -6.94 25.09 -18.22
N GLU A 394 -7.56 24.25 -19.05
CA GLU A 394 -6.86 23.30 -19.92
C GLU A 394 -5.91 23.96 -20.94
N TYR A 395 -5.97 25.29 -21.08
CA TYR A 395 -5.15 26.11 -21.98
C TYR A 395 -4.11 26.97 -21.22
N GLY A 396 -3.99 26.83 -19.89
CA GLY A 396 -3.04 27.56 -19.05
C GLY A 396 -3.49 28.97 -18.60
N ASP A 397 -4.64 29.47 -19.03
CA ASP A 397 -5.14 30.77 -18.58
C ASP A 397 -5.62 30.70 -17.12
N VAL A 398 -5.34 31.74 -16.34
CA VAL A 398 -5.85 31.89 -14.97
C VAL A 398 -7.38 32.00 -15.01
N ILE A 399 -8.05 30.99 -14.47
CA ILE A 399 -9.50 31.01 -14.24
C ILE A 399 -9.80 31.80 -12.97
N GLU A 400 -9.05 31.51 -11.90
CA GLU A 400 -9.38 31.99 -10.57
C GLU A 400 -8.15 31.98 -9.66
N GLU A 401 -7.98 33.04 -8.88
CA GLU A 401 -7.00 33.10 -7.80
C GLU A 401 -7.74 33.03 -6.47
N ARG A 402 -7.29 32.16 -5.57
CA ARG A 402 -7.85 32.03 -4.22
C ARG A 402 -6.77 32.15 -3.16
N ASN A 403 -7.03 32.98 -2.15
CA ASN A 403 -6.22 33.03 -0.93
C ASN A 403 -6.65 31.97 0.10
N VAL A 404 -7.48 31.01 -0.32
CA VAL A 404 -8.02 29.94 0.52
C VAL A 404 -7.89 28.60 -0.19
N ALA A 405 -7.50 27.57 0.57
CA ALA A 405 -7.29 26.22 0.08
C ALA A 405 -7.98 25.22 1.02
N LYS A 406 -8.25 24.00 0.53
CA LYS A 406 -8.68 22.90 1.38
C LYS A 406 -7.46 22.11 1.81
N PRO A 407 -7.17 21.99 3.12
CA PRO A 407 -6.03 21.23 3.55
C PRO A 407 -6.11 19.76 3.09
N ILE A 408 -5.02 19.25 2.55
CA ILE A 408 -4.88 17.85 2.14
C ILE A 408 -4.00 17.16 3.17
N VAL A 409 -4.46 16.02 3.68
CA VAL A 409 -3.77 15.27 4.73
C VAL A 409 -3.46 13.88 4.22
N VAL A 410 -2.21 13.45 4.38
CA VAL A 410 -1.75 12.11 4.02
C VAL A 410 -1.10 11.47 5.23
N SER A 411 -1.56 10.28 5.60
CA SER A 411 -0.87 9.42 6.58
C SER A 411 -0.17 8.28 5.87
N TYR A 412 1.04 7.93 6.28
CA TYR A 412 1.80 6.79 5.74
C TYR A 412 2.74 6.24 6.81
N LEU A 413 3.20 5.00 6.60
CA LEU A 413 4.33 4.45 7.32
C LEU A 413 5.60 4.82 6.57
N ASP A 414 6.63 5.20 7.30
CA ASP A 414 7.97 5.39 6.73
C ASP A 414 8.99 4.79 7.69
N GLU A 415 10.02 4.19 7.12
CA GLU A 415 11.13 3.61 7.86
C GLU A 415 11.93 4.72 8.56
N VAL A 416 12.37 4.44 9.79
CA VAL A 416 13.25 5.33 10.55
C VAL A 416 14.71 4.93 10.31
N GLU A 417 15.51 5.92 9.95
CA GLU A 417 16.96 5.79 9.79
C GLU A 417 17.58 5.17 11.07
N ASP A 418 18.56 4.27 10.90
CA ASP A 418 19.26 3.48 11.92
C ASP A 418 18.53 2.25 12.52
N THR A 419 17.20 2.21 12.60
CA THR A 419 16.48 1.07 13.22
C THR A 419 15.78 0.14 12.24
N GLY A 420 15.45 0.63 11.04
CA GLY A 420 14.69 -0.13 10.05
C GLY A 420 13.23 -0.39 10.45
N ALA A 421 12.78 0.20 11.56
CA ALA A 421 11.42 0.09 12.06
C ALA A 421 10.54 1.19 11.46
N TYR A 422 9.24 0.91 11.34
CA TYR A 422 8.28 1.86 10.79
C TYR A 422 7.71 2.78 11.86
N ASP A 423 7.63 4.08 11.53
CA ASP A 423 6.89 5.09 12.28
C ASP A 423 5.69 5.60 11.47
N VAL A 424 4.65 6.08 12.15
CA VAL A 424 3.52 6.76 11.49
C VAL A 424 3.89 8.21 11.22
N PHE A 425 3.88 8.58 9.94
CA PHE A 425 4.02 9.96 9.51
C PHE A 425 2.71 10.53 9.01
N LEU A 426 2.55 11.83 9.20
CA LEU A 426 1.46 12.60 8.62
C LEU A 426 2.01 13.85 7.94
N ALA A 427 1.67 14.01 6.66
CA ALA A 427 1.99 15.18 5.87
C ALA A 427 0.72 16.01 5.61
N VAL A 428 0.80 17.31 5.80
CA VAL A 428 -0.29 18.25 5.51
C VAL A 428 0.16 19.27 4.46
N SER A 429 -0.66 19.45 3.43
CA SER A 429 -0.59 20.60 2.52
C SER A 429 -1.75 21.56 2.81
N ARG A 430 -1.48 22.87 2.75
CA ARG A 430 -2.47 23.94 2.93
C ARG A 430 -2.50 24.88 1.72
N ASP A 431 -2.00 24.41 0.59
CA ASP A 431 -1.86 25.10 -0.69
C ASP A 431 -2.16 24.13 -1.84
N ASP A 432 -3.26 23.36 -1.69
CA ASP A 432 -3.78 22.41 -2.69
C ASP A 432 -2.77 21.35 -3.23
N GLY A 433 -1.73 21.05 -2.45
CA GLY A 433 -0.74 20.01 -2.75
C GLY A 433 0.63 20.55 -3.19
N ASP A 434 0.82 21.88 -3.23
CA ASP A 434 2.07 22.52 -3.68
C ASP A 434 3.22 22.35 -2.69
N THR A 435 2.95 22.44 -1.39
CA THR A 435 3.96 22.23 -0.35
C THR A 435 3.42 21.35 0.77
N TRP A 436 4.31 20.51 1.29
CA TRP A 436 3.98 19.50 2.29
C TRP A 436 4.79 19.70 3.55
N LYS A 437 4.10 19.76 4.70
CA LYS A 437 4.72 19.74 6.02
C LYS A 437 4.55 18.36 6.63
N ARG A 438 5.64 17.58 6.65
CA ARG A 438 5.72 16.26 7.28
C ARG A 438 5.90 16.37 8.79
N ARG A 439 5.28 15.45 9.53
CA ARG A 439 5.44 15.29 10.99
C ARG A 439 5.42 13.80 11.34
N ASN A 440 6.26 13.40 12.29
CA ASN A 440 6.22 12.05 12.85
C ASN A 440 5.22 12.02 14.01
N LEU A 441 4.23 11.14 13.97
CA LEU A 441 3.19 11.03 14.99
C LEU A 441 3.55 10.05 16.10
N SER A 442 4.19 8.92 15.78
CA SER A 442 4.51 7.85 16.73
C SER A 442 5.82 8.10 17.46
N LYS A 443 6.92 8.38 16.75
CA LYS A 443 8.29 8.49 17.30
C LYS A 443 8.76 7.25 18.07
N THR A 444 8.21 6.08 17.77
CA THR A 444 8.43 4.85 18.52
C THR A 444 9.50 3.97 17.90
N GLY A 445 9.83 4.16 16.61
CA GLY A 445 10.82 3.35 15.88
C GLY A 445 12.22 3.32 16.50
N GLY A 446 12.59 4.35 17.28
CA GLY A 446 13.87 4.43 18.01
C GLY A 446 13.77 4.06 19.50
N LYS A 447 12.61 3.60 19.97
CA LYS A 447 12.36 3.24 21.37
C LYS A 447 12.07 1.75 21.47
N SER A 448 12.43 1.16 22.62
CA SER A 448 12.13 -0.24 22.89
C SER A 448 11.08 -0.35 23.99
N SER A 449 10.20 -1.34 23.87
CA SER A 449 9.14 -1.61 24.86
C SER A 449 9.50 -2.85 25.67
N LEU A 450 9.21 -4.04 25.17
CA LEU A 450 9.54 -5.31 25.82
C LEU A 450 10.68 -6.01 25.04
N LEU A 451 11.56 -6.75 25.75
CA LEU A 451 12.67 -7.54 25.18
C LEU A 451 13.71 -6.73 24.37
N GLY A 452 13.72 -5.40 24.49
CA GLY A 452 14.55 -4.54 23.64
C GLY A 452 14.04 -4.41 22.20
N TYR A 453 12.87 -4.99 21.88
CA TYR A 453 12.26 -4.93 20.55
C TYR A 453 11.87 -3.47 20.23
N PRO A 454 12.25 -2.92 19.06
CA PRO A 454 11.93 -1.54 18.70
C PRO A 454 10.43 -1.35 18.52
N GLY A 455 9.94 -0.13 18.75
CA GLY A 455 8.59 0.24 18.36
C GLY A 455 8.41 0.03 16.87
N GLU A 456 7.26 -0.51 16.48
CA GLU A 456 6.98 -0.85 15.09
C GLU A 456 5.52 -0.51 14.84
N SER A 457 5.31 0.62 14.19
CA SER A 457 3.99 1.11 13.84
C SER A 457 3.43 0.38 12.62
N TRP A 458 2.15 0.02 12.69
CA TRP A 458 1.47 -0.70 11.62
C TRP A 458 0.06 -0.15 11.36
N LYS A 459 -0.34 -0.24 10.09
CA LYS A 459 -1.70 0.04 9.58
C LYS A 459 -2.31 1.37 10.11
N PRO A 460 -1.72 2.53 9.79
CA PRO A 460 -2.28 3.81 10.18
C PRO A 460 -3.63 4.07 9.48
N MET A 461 -4.62 4.43 10.27
CA MET A 461 -5.99 4.72 9.84
C MET A 461 -6.28 6.21 9.99
N LEU A 462 -6.14 6.96 8.90
CA LEU A 462 -6.53 8.38 8.84
C LEU A 462 -8.04 8.53 8.64
N LYS A 463 -8.68 9.40 9.42
CA LYS A 463 -10.04 9.90 9.19
C LYS A 463 -10.12 11.39 9.43
N VAL A 464 -10.73 12.11 8.49
CA VAL A 464 -10.94 13.55 8.56
C VAL A 464 -12.43 13.83 8.60
N LYS A 465 -12.84 14.69 9.55
CA LYS A 465 -14.21 15.18 9.62
C LYS A 465 -14.24 16.63 10.05
N ASP A 466 -14.99 17.44 9.30
CA ASP A 466 -15.08 18.89 9.51
C ASP A 466 -13.69 19.54 9.51
N ASN A 467 -13.21 20.02 10.64
CA ASN A 467 -11.87 20.57 10.83
C ASN A 467 -10.96 19.68 11.72
N MET A 468 -11.36 18.43 11.95
CA MET A 468 -10.70 17.47 12.84
C MET A 468 -10.02 16.37 12.04
N ILE A 469 -8.78 16.05 12.43
CA ILE A 469 -7.95 14.99 11.87
C ILE A 469 -7.74 13.95 12.97
N PHE A 470 -8.11 12.72 12.69
CA PHE A 470 -7.94 11.58 13.58
C PHE A 470 -7.09 10.51 12.91
N VAL A 471 -6.09 10.01 13.64
CA VAL A 471 -5.21 8.92 13.18
C VAL A 471 -5.15 7.88 14.28
N ALA A 472 -5.29 6.61 13.91
CA ALA A 472 -5.11 5.49 14.84
C ALA A 472 -4.21 4.44 14.20
N TRP A 473 -3.34 3.80 14.97
CA TRP A 473 -2.42 2.76 14.50
C TRP A 473 -2.18 1.71 15.59
N THR A 474 -1.62 0.57 15.21
CA THR A 474 -1.11 -0.42 16.15
C THR A 474 0.40 -0.29 16.25
N ASP A 475 0.97 -0.44 17.43
CA ASP A 475 2.41 -0.32 17.66
C ASP A 475 2.92 -1.43 18.58
N LYS A 476 4.14 -1.93 18.35
CA LYS A 476 4.85 -2.82 19.29
C LYS A 476 5.37 -2.07 20.52
N PHE A 477 5.41 -0.74 20.49
CA PHE A 477 5.72 0.09 21.63
C PHE A 477 4.48 0.37 22.49
N CYS A 478 4.43 -0.23 23.67
CA CYS A 478 3.29 -0.15 24.58
C CYS A 478 3.62 0.48 25.93
N ARG A 479 4.74 1.20 26.03
CA ARG A 479 5.07 2.02 27.19
C ARG A 479 4.62 3.46 26.96
N GLY A 480 4.23 4.15 28.02
CA GLY A 480 3.79 5.54 27.93
C GLY A 480 2.39 5.74 27.33
N GLY A 481 1.98 7.00 27.23
CA GLY A 481 0.60 7.40 26.98
C GLY A 481 -0.30 7.15 28.20
N ARG A 482 -1.22 8.08 28.44
CA ARG A 482 -2.19 7.98 29.55
C ARG A 482 -3.60 7.69 29.03
N PRO A 483 -3.96 6.40 28.86
CA PRO A 483 -5.31 5.97 28.49
C PRO A 483 -6.32 6.27 29.59
N GLY A 484 -7.60 6.29 29.23
CA GLY A 484 -8.70 6.43 30.19
C GLY A 484 -8.78 5.32 31.25
N TYR A 485 -8.32 4.09 30.94
CA TYR A 485 -8.31 2.98 31.91
C TYR A 485 -7.21 3.12 32.97
N ALA A 486 -6.21 3.95 32.73
CA ALA A 486 -5.09 4.18 33.65
C ALA A 486 -5.32 5.42 34.52
N ILE A 487 -6.57 5.91 34.62
CA ILE A 487 -6.97 6.93 35.59
C ILE A 487 -7.45 6.16 36.82
N GLU A 488 -7.11 6.62 38.02
CA GLU A 488 -7.58 6.00 39.25
C GLU A 488 -7.99 7.09 40.25
N VAL A 489 -9.19 6.96 40.82
CA VAL A 489 -9.72 7.96 41.75
C VAL A 489 -9.46 7.50 43.18
N CYS A 490 -8.71 8.30 43.92
CA CYS A 490 -8.42 8.06 45.32
C CYS A 490 -9.69 8.22 46.19
N PRO A 491 -9.81 7.47 47.30
CA PRO A 491 -10.89 7.66 48.25
C PRO A 491 -10.86 9.06 48.87
N ASP A 492 -12.04 9.68 49.00
CA ASP A 492 -12.24 10.86 49.84
C ASP A 492 -12.20 10.44 51.32
N THR A 493 -11.06 10.67 51.98
CA THR A 493 -10.84 10.32 53.38
C THR A 493 -11.21 11.44 54.35
N ASP A 494 -11.32 12.68 53.89
CA ASP A 494 -11.66 13.84 54.72
C ASP A 494 -13.15 14.24 54.67
N GLY A 495 -13.90 13.66 53.73
CA GLY A 495 -15.33 13.78 53.55
C GLY A 495 -15.79 15.09 52.92
N ASP A 496 -14.91 15.80 52.19
CA ASP A 496 -15.23 17.06 51.54
C ASP A 496 -15.98 16.91 50.19
N GLY A 497 -16.12 15.67 49.71
CA GLY A 497 -16.78 15.31 48.47
C GLY A 497 -15.87 15.36 47.23
N LEU A 498 -14.56 15.56 47.41
CA LEU A 498 -13.51 15.49 46.40
C LEU A 498 -12.55 14.34 46.72
N ALA A 499 -11.93 13.76 45.70
CA ALA A 499 -10.92 12.73 45.90
C ALA A 499 -9.64 13.34 46.49
N ASP A 500 -9.11 12.73 47.55
CA ASP A 500 -7.84 13.14 48.14
C ASP A 500 -6.67 12.89 47.18
N PRO A 501 -5.60 13.72 47.16
CA PRO A 501 -4.40 13.40 46.40
C PRO A 501 -3.71 12.18 47.04
N CYS A 502 -3.63 11.06 46.31
CA CYS A 502 -2.91 9.88 46.75
C CYS A 502 -1.90 9.40 45.70
N GLU A 503 -0.87 8.71 46.20
CA GLU A 503 0.17 8.10 45.37
C GLU A 503 -0.34 6.75 44.88
N ILE A 504 -0.35 6.57 43.56
CA ILE A 504 -0.83 5.38 42.89
C ILE A 504 0.38 4.59 42.39
N CYS A 505 0.49 3.37 42.89
CA CYS A 505 1.54 2.43 42.54
C CYS A 505 1.04 1.51 41.42
N ARG A 506 1.72 1.54 40.27
CA ARG A 506 1.43 0.68 39.14
C ARG A 506 2.59 -0.29 38.92
N GLU A 507 2.25 -1.55 38.67
CA GLU A 507 3.23 -2.54 38.23
C GLU A 507 3.57 -2.27 36.76
N THR A 508 4.83 -1.97 36.49
CA THR A 508 5.38 -1.92 35.14
C THR A 508 6.34 -3.09 34.93
N ASP A 509 6.76 -3.28 33.70
CA ASP A 509 7.82 -4.20 33.32
C ASP A 509 9.20 -3.82 33.91
N GLU A 510 9.34 -2.63 34.49
CA GLU A 510 10.52 -2.17 35.23
C GLU A 510 10.33 -2.24 36.77
N GLY A 511 9.17 -2.70 37.24
CA GLY A 511 8.80 -2.87 38.65
C GLY A 511 7.65 -1.97 39.12
N THR A 512 7.34 -2.02 40.41
CA THR A 512 6.30 -1.16 41.01
C THR A 512 6.74 0.29 41.02
N PHE A 513 5.99 1.15 40.33
CA PHE A 513 6.25 2.58 40.25
C PHE A 513 5.10 3.37 40.87
N CYS A 514 5.40 4.25 41.82
CA CYS A 514 4.42 5.03 42.57
C CYS A 514 4.54 6.53 42.24
N ALA A 515 3.43 7.17 41.88
CA ALA A 515 3.37 8.62 41.69
C ALA A 515 1.99 9.18 42.03
N LEU A 516 1.94 10.48 42.32
CA LEU A 516 0.68 11.20 42.51
C LEU A 516 -0.12 11.17 41.20
N ASP A 517 -1.34 10.62 41.25
CA ASP A 517 -2.22 10.66 40.09
C ASP A 517 -2.75 12.08 39.87
N TYR A 518 -3.00 12.39 38.61
CA TYR A 518 -3.44 13.72 38.23
C TYR A 518 -4.96 13.85 38.33
N GLN A 519 -5.36 14.61 39.33
CA GLN A 519 -6.76 14.88 39.68
C GLN A 519 -7.58 15.52 38.55
N GLY A 520 -6.93 16.18 37.58
CA GLY A 520 -7.64 16.82 36.45
C GLY A 520 -8.39 15.81 35.57
N ASP A 521 -8.01 14.53 35.62
CA ASP A 521 -8.59 13.47 34.81
C ASP A 521 -9.63 12.61 35.56
N ASP A 522 -9.79 12.79 36.88
CA ASP A 522 -10.69 12.00 37.74
C ASP A 522 -12.15 12.00 37.23
N ALA A 523 -12.56 13.11 36.59
CA ALA A 523 -13.89 13.24 35.99
C ALA A 523 -14.16 12.25 34.83
N TYR A 524 -13.12 11.64 34.26
CA TYR A 524 -13.17 10.69 33.16
C TYR A 524 -12.85 9.25 33.59
N TRP A 525 -12.66 9.02 34.89
CA TRP A 525 -12.41 7.70 35.45
C TRP A 525 -13.52 6.70 35.09
N LYS A 526 -13.10 5.47 34.79
CA LYS A 526 -13.97 4.30 34.60
C LYS A 526 -13.29 3.07 35.17
N ASP A 527 -14.07 2.20 35.80
CA ASP A 527 -13.58 0.88 36.22
C ASP A 527 -13.27 0.01 34.98
N ASP A 528 -12.05 -0.50 34.91
CA ASP A 528 -11.60 -1.38 33.85
C ASP A 528 -12.09 -2.82 34.09
N ILE A 529 -13.39 -3.00 33.84
CA ILE A 529 -14.04 -4.31 33.97
C ILE A 529 -13.59 -5.30 32.90
N PHE A 530 -13.02 -4.82 31.78
CA PHE A 530 -12.62 -5.64 30.63
C PHE A 530 -11.16 -6.11 30.70
N GLY A 531 -10.38 -5.61 31.66
CA GLY A 531 -8.99 -6.02 31.83
C GLY A 531 -8.09 -5.53 30.69
N VAL A 532 -8.33 -4.31 30.20
CA VAL A 532 -7.51 -3.66 29.17
C VAL A 532 -6.15 -3.25 29.73
N ALA A 533 -6.08 -2.90 31.01
CA ALA A 533 -4.87 -2.62 31.75
C ALA A 533 -4.05 -3.89 32.03
N GLY A 534 -2.73 -3.74 32.14
CA GLY A 534 -1.81 -4.82 32.48
C GLY A 534 -0.44 -4.61 31.87
N PRO A 535 0.53 -5.51 32.17
CA PRO A 535 1.83 -5.52 31.53
C PRO A 535 1.71 -5.96 30.06
N GLN A 536 2.59 -5.41 29.20
CA GLN A 536 2.75 -5.88 27.83
C GLN A 536 3.29 -7.32 27.84
N ARG A 537 2.86 -8.11 26.86
CA ARG A 537 3.22 -9.53 26.72
C ARG A 537 3.93 -9.81 25.41
N SER A 538 4.30 -11.06 25.23
CA SER A 538 5.02 -11.58 24.08
C SER A 538 4.58 -13.00 23.76
N VAL A 539 4.88 -13.43 22.55
CA VAL A 539 4.70 -14.81 22.07
C VAL A 539 6.00 -15.29 21.44
N LEU A 540 6.33 -16.55 21.68
CA LEU A 540 7.39 -17.27 20.97
C LEU A 540 6.74 -18.19 19.95
N TYR A 541 7.08 -18.02 18.68
CA TYR A 541 6.59 -18.89 17.61
C TYR A 541 7.53 -20.09 17.45
N GLU A 542 7.20 -21.22 18.07
CA GLU A 542 8.05 -22.43 18.01
C GLU A 542 8.25 -22.96 16.59
N GLU A 543 7.22 -22.82 15.74
CA GLU A 543 7.26 -23.20 14.32
C GLU A 543 8.10 -22.24 13.45
N PHE A 544 8.37 -21.03 13.94
CA PHE A 544 9.14 -19.98 13.27
C PHE A 544 10.22 -19.42 14.21
N PRO A 545 11.20 -20.24 14.64
CA PRO A 545 12.18 -19.85 15.64
C PRO A 545 13.06 -18.67 15.19
N GLU A 546 13.15 -18.39 13.89
CA GLU A 546 13.84 -17.22 13.33
C GLU A 546 13.21 -15.88 13.74
N MET A 547 11.92 -15.86 14.09
CA MET A 547 11.22 -14.65 14.54
C MET A 547 11.56 -14.30 15.99
N GLY A 548 12.06 -15.26 16.76
CA GLY A 548 12.30 -15.11 18.19
C GLY A 548 11.02 -14.81 18.98
N GLU A 549 11.20 -14.23 20.16
CA GLU A 549 10.11 -13.80 21.03
C GLU A 549 9.62 -12.40 20.59
N VAL A 550 8.37 -12.32 20.16
CA VAL A 550 7.78 -11.11 19.58
C VAL A 550 6.80 -10.50 20.58
N PRO A 551 6.90 -9.20 20.91
CA PRO A 551 5.96 -8.55 21.81
C PRO A 551 4.58 -8.32 21.15
N TYR A 552 3.54 -8.27 21.97
CA TYR A 552 2.19 -7.93 21.57
C TYR A 552 2.06 -6.44 21.26
N SER A 553 1.26 -6.12 20.25
CA SER A 553 0.97 -4.76 19.84
C SER A 553 -0.16 -4.14 20.67
N CYS A 554 -0.12 -2.82 20.83
CA CYS A 554 -1.17 -2.01 21.42
C CYS A 554 -1.69 -0.98 20.43
N VAL A 555 -2.87 -0.43 20.73
CA VAL A 555 -3.51 0.60 19.90
C VAL A 555 -3.10 1.99 20.39
N TRP A 556 -2.71 2.84 19.44
CA TRP A 556 -2.41 4.25 19.65
C TRP A 556 -3.31 5.13 18.80
N THR A 557 -3.56 6.34 19.30
CA THR A 557 -4.33 7.36 18.59
C THR A 557 -3.63 8.71 18.67
N SER A 558 -3.82 9.52 17.63
CA SER A 558 -3.42 10.92 17.61
C SER A 558 -4.52 11.75 16.96
N ARG A 559 -4.65 12.98 17.43
CA ARG A 559 -5.67 13.92 16.98
C ARG A 559 -5.07 15.29 16.71
N ALA A 560 -5.68 16.00 15.78
CA ALA A 560 -5.38 17.39 15.49
C ALA A 560 -6.63 18.16 15.08
N THR A 561 -6.66 19.44 15.40
CA THR A 561 -7.73 20.37 15.00
C THR A 561 -7.15 21.50 14.17
N ILE A 562 -7.83 21.86 13.09
CA ILE A 562 -7.46 22.98 12.23
C ILE A 562 -8.35 24.17 12.58
N ASP A 563 -7.74 25.33 12.86
CA ASP A 563 -8.49 26.58 12.92
C ASP A 563 -8.75 27.08 11.49
N SER A 564 -10.02 27.17 11.11
CA SER A 564 -10.43 27.63 9.77
C SER A 564 -10.08 29.09 9.49
N THR A 565 -9.85 29.90 10.53
CA THR A 565 -9.57 31.34 10.39
C THR A 565 -8.09 31.59 10.15
N SER A 566 -7.22 31.01 10.97
CA SER A 566 -5.77 31.17 10.89
C SER A 566 -5.08 30.12 10.02
N GLY A 567 -5.72 28.98 9.78
CA GLY A 567 -5.10 27.81 9.14
C GLY A 567 -4.09 27.09 10.03
N GLU A 568 -3.98 27.46 11.31
CA GLU A 568 -3.10 26.81 12.26
C GLU A 568 -3.63 25.43 12.66
N ILE A 569 -2.70 24.48 12.82
CA ILE A 569 -3.02 23.10 13.20
C ILE A 569 -2.54 22.88 14.62
N GLN A 570 -3.48 22.66 15.52
CA GLN A 570 -3.19 22.28 16.90
C GLN A 570 -3.05 20.76 16.97
N TRP A 571 -1.85 20.30 17.32
CA TRP A 571 -1.53 18.89 17.49
C TRP A 571 -1.64 18.48 18.95
N PHE A 572 -2.29 17.35 19.19
CA PHE A 572 -2.37 16.77 20.53
C PHE A 572 -1.29 15.71 20.72
N LYS A 573 -0.90 15.50 21.98
CA LYS A 573 -0.05 14.37 22.38
C LYS A 573 -0.72 13.05 21.97
N PRO A 574 0.03 12.08 21.42
CA PRO A 574 -0.54 10.77 21.11
C PRO A 574 -0.99 10.07 22.40
N GLU A 575 -2.05 9.27 22.28
CA GLU A 575 -2.72 8.61 23.38
C GLU A 575 -2.76 7.10 23.11
N ARG A 576 -2.14 6.32 24.01
CA ARG A 576 -2.25 4.87 24.05
C ARG A 576 -3.66 4.49 24.49
N VAL A 577 -4.26 3.49 23.84
CA VAL A 577 -5.64 3.02 24.11
C VAL A 577 -5.65 1.63 24.75
N THR A 578 -4.65 0.78 24.49
CA THR A 578 -4.53 -0.57 25.07
C THR A 578 -3.10 -0.83 25.56
N SER A 579 -2.91 -1.82 26.43
CA SER A 579 -1.63 -2.06 27.12
C SER A 579 -0.68 -3.06 26.44
N GLY A 580 -1.13 -3.74 25.37
CA GLY A 580 -0.38 -4.86 24.79
C GLY A 580 -0.47 -6.14 25.61
N ARG A 581 -1.53 -6.26 26.44
CA ARG A 581 -1.89 -7.49 27.17
C ARG A 581 -2.36 -8.61 26.24
N ARG A 582 -3.03 -8.23 25.16
CA ARG A 582 -3.42 -9.07 24.04
C ARG A 582 -2.89 -8.41 22.77
N ASP A 583 -2.59 -9.18 21.73
CA ASP A 583 -1.95 -8.67 20.52
C ASP A 583 -2.98 -7.94 19.64
N ALA A 584 -2.92 -6.61 19.64
CA ALA A 584 -3.83 -5.79 18.85
C ALA A 584 -3.43 -5.77 17.37
N TYR A 585 -4.37 -6.13 16.50
CA TYR A 585 -4.14 -6.17 15.07
C TYR A 585 -5.37 -5.75 14.25
N GLN A 586 -5.22 -5.61 12.94
CA GLN A 586 -6.31 -5.26 12.00
C GLN A 586 -7.19 -4.06 12.42
N LEU A 587 -6.59 -2.99 12.93
CA LEU A 587 -7.30 -1.77 13.31
C LEU A 587 -8.04 -1.10 12.13
N PHE A 588 -9.23 -0.56 12.41
CA PHE A 588 -10.03 0.29 11.52
C PHE A 588 -10.64 1.48 12.27
N ALA A 589 -10.76 2.61 11.57
CA ALA A 589 -11.38 3.82 12.09
C ALA A 589 -12.57 4.26 11.23
N GLY A 590 -13.66 4.67 11.89
CA GLY A 590 -14.87 5.25 11.32
C GLY A 590 -15.11 6.67 11.83
N ALA A 591 -15.80 7.50 11.04
CA ALA A 591 -16.14 8.87 11.40
C ALA A 591 -17.58 9.20 11.01
N GLY A 592 -18.35 9.76 11.94
CA GLY A 592 -19.73 10.22 11.73
C GLY A 592 -19.80 11.75 11.73
N THR A 593 -20.50 12.33 10.75
CA THR A 593 -20.70 13.80 10.65
C THR A 593 -21.38 14.35 11.89
N ASP A 594 -20.79 15.36 12.54
CA ASP A 594 -21.31 16.00 13.74
C ASP A 594 -21.56 15.07 14.94
N VAL A 595 -20.89 13.90 14.99
CA VAL A 595 -21.14 12.89 16.04
C VAL A 595 -19.86 12.44 16.74
N ALA A 596 -19.03 11.62 16.09
CA ALA A 596 -17.87 10.99 16.71
C ALA A 596 -16.86 10.41 15.72
N PHE A 597 -15.66 10.14 16.22
CA PHE A 597 -14.74 9.15 15.66
C PHE A 597 -14.83 7.88 16.51
N ALA A 598 -14.75 6.73 15.85
CA ALA A 598 -14.74 5.43 16.52
C ALA A 598 -13.72 4.50 15.87
N ILE A 599 -13.18 3.58 16.66
CA ILE A 599 -12.20 2.59 16.23
C ILE A 599 -12.65 1.20 16.62
N VAL A 600 -12.30 0.22 15.78
CA VAL A 600 -12.45 -1.21 16.04
C VAL A 600 -11.17 -1.94 15.67
N TRP A 601 -10.83 -2.96 16.42
CA TRP A 601 -9.66 -3.81 16.16
C TRP A 601 -9.89 -5.22 16.71
N GLN A 602 -9.07 -6.16 16.27
CA GLN A 602 -9.04 -7.50 16.84
C GLN A 602 -7.91 -7.59 17.88
N GLU A 603 -8.12 -8.30 18.98
CA GLU A 603 -7.05 -8.64 19.93
C GLU A 603 -6.96 -10.14 20.18
N ASP A 604 -5.79 -10.69 19.88
CA ASP A 604 -5.50 -12.11 20.05
C ASP A 604 -4.82 -12.37 21.41
N PRO A 605 -5.36 -13.27 22.26
CA PRO A 605 -4.75 -13.58 23.55
C PRO A 605 -3.42 -14.34 23.41
N LYS A 606 -3.21 -15.09 22.30
CA LYS A 606 -2.02 -15.91 22.06
C LYS A 606 -1.06 -15.31 21.02
N GLY A 607 -1.33 -14.10 20.54
CA GLY A 607 -0.52 -13.44 19.52
C GLY A 607 -0.95 -13.75 18.08
N LEU A 608 -0.35 -13.04 17.13
CA LEU A 608 -0.67 -13.14 15.71
C LEU A 608 -0.38 -14.53 15.14
N ARG A 609 -1.43 -15.26 14.75
CA ARG A 609 -1.25 -16.59 14.16
C ARG A 609 -0.81 -16.53 12.68
N PRO A 610 0.28 -17.19 12.29
CA PRO A 610 0.72 -17.23 10.88
C PRO A 610 -0.28 -18.00 10.01
N GLY A 611 -0.34 -17.63 8.73
CA GLY A 611 -1.19 -18.29 7.73
C GLY A 611 -0.46 -19.43 7.02
N GLU A 612 -1.18 -20.49 6.64
CA GLU A 612 -0.66 -21.68 5.94
C GLU A 612 -0.47 -21.52 4.42
N GLY A 613 -0.70 -20.31 3.88
CA GLY A 613 -0.43 -20.00 2.47
C GLY A 613 -1.44 -20.51 1.43
N GLU A 614 -2.56 -21.10 1.84
CA GLU A 614 -3.56 -21.66 0.90
C GLU A 614 -4.51 -20.63 0.25
N GLY A 615 -4.12 -19.36 0.16
CA GLY A 615 -4.90 -18.30 -0.47
C GLY A 615 -4.02 -17.16 -0.98
N PRO A 616 -4.57 -16.11 -1.63
CA PRO A 616 -3.81 -14.99 -2.19
C PRO A 616 -3.24 -14.04 -1.12
N GLY A 617 -2.58 -14.60 -0.10
CA GLY A 617 -2.05 -13.94 1.07
C GLY A 617 -1.25 -14.94 1.89
N ASP A 618 -0.16 -15.43 1.31
CA ASP A 618 0.95 -15.97 2.10
C ASP A 618 1.36 -14.90 3.12
N GLY A 619 1.30 -15.22 4.42
CA GLY A 619 1.90 -14.40 5.47
C GLY A 619 0.98 -13.90 6.59
N TRP A 620 1.64 -13.15 7.48
CA TRP A 620 1.23 -12.59 8.77
C TRP A 620 0.09 -11.55 8.68
N SER A 621 -1.00 -11.90 8.00
CA SER A 621 -2.09 -10.98 7.67
C SER A 621 -3.15 -10.84 8.77
N GLY A 622 -3.07 -11.62 9.86
CA GLY A 622 -4.08 -11.66 10.92
C GLY A 622 -5.43 -12.19 10.45
N ALA A 623 -5.44 -12.94 9.35
CA ALA A 623 -6.60 -13.63 8.81
C ALA A 623 -6.96 -14.88 9.60
N ARG A 624 -5.97 -15.54 10.20
CA ARG A 624 -6.17 -16.63 11.14
C ARG A 624 -6.10 -16.03 12.53
N SER A 625 -7.07 -16.37 13.36
CA SER A 625 -7.17 -15.95 14.76
C SER A 625 -7.05 -17.19 15.64
N SER A 626 -6.55 -17.01 16.85
CA SER A 626 -6.66 -18.02 17.90
C SER A 626 -8.10 -18.14 18.39
N ASN A 627 -8.37 -19.23 19.12
CA ASN A 627 -9.58 -19.31 19.93
C ASN A 627 -9.57 -18.14 20.95
N LYS A 628 -10.75 -17.58 21.24
CA LYS A 628 -10.97 -16.42 22.13
C LYS A 628 -10.51 -15.08 21.57
N THR A 629 -10.04 -14.96 20.32
CA THR A 629 -9.69 -13.66 19.73
C THR A 629 -10.92 -12.77 19.59
N ASP A 630 -10.87 -11.53 20.10
CA ASP A 630 -12.04 -10.67 20.25
C ASP A 630 -11.98 -9.38 19.44
N ILE A 631 -13.16 -8.80 19.17
CA ILE A 631 -13.30 -7.47 18.60
C ILE A 631 -13.60 -6.45 19.69
N TRP A 632 -12.82 -5.37 19.65
CA TRP A 632 -12.88 -4.27 20.60
C TRP A 632 -13.37 -2.99 19.94
N TYR A 633 -13.95 -2.11 20.75
CA TYR A 633 -14.48 -0.82 20.30
C TYR A 633 -14.17 0.31 21.28
N SER A 634 -13.79 1.46 20.74
CA SER A 634 -13.61 2.70 21.48
C SER A 634 -13.97 3.90 20.61
N TYR A 635 -14.36 5.01 21.23
CA TYR A 635 -14.80 6.22 20.54
C TYR A 635 -14.41 7.51 21.26
N VAL A 636 -14.49 8.61 20.51
CA VAL A 636 -14.41 9.98 21.03
C VAL A 636 -15.46 10.86 20.33
N THR A 637 -16.18 11.66 21.10
CA THR A 637 -17.20 12.56 20.53
C THR A 637 -16.55 13.77 19.87
N LEU A 638 -17.16 14.32 18.82
CA LEU A 638 -16.62 15.53 18.17
C LEU A 638 -16.64 16.75 19.10
N ALA A 639 -17.58 16.81 20.05
CA ALA A 639 -17.67 17.89 21.02
C ALA A 639 -16.48 17.87 22.01
N ASP A 640 -15.98 16.69 22.32
CA ASP A 640 -14.85 16.49 23.24
C ASP A 640 -13.49 16.44 22.53
N PHE A 641 -13.49 16.22 21.22
CA PHE A 641 -12.30 15.98 20.41
C PHE A 641 -11.23 17.07 20.57
N GLY A 642 -11.64 18.35 20.52
CA GLY A 642 -10.76 19.51 20.56
C GLY A 642 -10.52 20.11 21.96
N ARG A 643 -11.04 19.51 23.04
CA ARG A 643 -10.91 20.07 24.39
C ARG A 643 -9.48 19.89 24.90
N THR A 644 -8.84 21.00 25.29
CA THR A 644 -7.48 21.01 25.80
C THR A 644 -7.46 20.99 27.32
N ASP A 645 -6.49 20.26 27.87
CA ASP A 645 -6.19 20.33 29.30
C ASP A 645 -5.19 21.46 29.55
N GLN A 646 -5.67 22.54 30.17
CA GLN A 646 -4.85 23.71 30.48
C GLN A 646 -4.03 23.55 31.77
N ASN A 647 -4.41 22.58 32.61
CA ASN A 647 -3.80 22.34 33.90
C ASN A 647 -2.76 21.22 33.83
N TYR A 648 -2.57 20.59 32.66
CA TYR A 648 -1.56 19.56 32.46
C TYR A 648 -0.17 20.17 32.69
N PRO A 649 0.61 19.69 33.68
CA PRO A 649 1.95 20.21 33.92
C PRO A 649 2.84 19.94 32.71
N GLY A 650 3.52 20.97 32.22
CA GLY A 650 4.51 20.82 31.15
C GLY A 650 5.63 19.88 31.56
N GLY A 651 5.64 18.67 30.99
CA GLY A 651 6.67 17.65 31.23
C GLY A 651 6.57 16.91 32.57
N ALA A 652 5.43 16.94 33.28
CA ALA A 652 5.36 16.29 34.60
C ALA A 652 3.95 15.90 35.05
N LEU A 653 3.46 14.73 34.63
CA LEU A 653 2.63 13.90 35.50
C LEU A 653 3.25 12.52 35.59
N GLY A 654 4.29 12.47 36.42
CA GLY A 654 4.45 11.41 37.39
C GLY A 654 4.81 10.03 36.91
N ASN A 655 4.59 9.60 35.66
CA ASN A 655 4.64 8.17 35.29
C ASN A 655 6.05 7.64 34.93
N GLY A 656 7.13 8.39 35.22
CA GLY A 656 8.47 8.14 34.67
C GLY A 656 8.70 8.83 33.31
N GLU A 657 9.76 8.43 32.58
CA GLU A 657 10.09 8.96 31.24
C GLU A 657 9.07 8.49 30.18
N ASP A 658 7.83 9.00 30.22
CA ASP A 658 6.84 8.77 29.15
C ASP A 658 7.32 9.45 27.86
N ILE A 659 7.33 8.72 26.73
CA ILE A 659 7.78 9.25 25.44
C ILE A 659 7.01 10.52 25.05
N VAL A 660 5.71 10.60 25.39
CA VAL A 660 4.85 11.72 25.00
C VAL A 660 5.18 13.01 25.77
N ASP A 661 5.90 12.88 26.88
CA ASP A 661 6.31 13.97 27.77
C ASP A 661 7.83 14.24 27.72
N THR A 662 8.63 13.27 27.28
CA THR A 662 10.10 13.37 27.22
C THR A 662 10.63 13.67 25.82
N ASP A 663 9.95 13.24 24.75
CA ASP A 663 10.39 13.54 23.39
C ASP A 663 10.23 15.04 23.10
N PRO A 664 11.27 15.75 22.61
CA PRO A 664 11.20 17.18 22.37
C PRO A 664 10.12 17.63 21.38
N GLU A 665 9.70 16.78 20.44
CA GLU A 665 8.65 17.09 19.47
C GLU A 665 7.26 16.78 20.02
N LEU A 666 7.10 15.67 20.76
CA LEU A 666 5.82 15.28 21.37
C LEU A 666 5.48 16.12 22.60
N ALA A 667 6.45 16.44 23.45
CA ALA A 667 6.25 17.16 24.70
C ALA A 667 5.72 18.59 24.48
N ASN A 668 6.03 19.20 23.34
CA ASN A 668 5.56 20.51 22.93
C ASN A 668 4.10 20.53 22.43
N ARG A 669 3.44 19.36 22.32
CA ARG A 669 2.04 19.25 21.90
C ARG A 669 1.10 19.47 23.08
N VAL A 670 -0.13 19.89 22.80
CA VAL A 670 -1.13 20.06 23.86
C VAL A 670 -1.66 18.71 24.34
N LYS A 671 -1.91 18.56 25.64
CA LYS A 671 -2.64 17.40 26.16
C LYS A 671 -4.14 17.62 25.91
N ALA A 672 -4.81 16.56 25.48
CA ALA A 672 -6.25 16.58 25.36
C ALA A 672 -6.91 16.29 26.71
N LEU A 673 -7.98 17.01 27.01
CA LEU A 673 -8.73 16.90 28.27
C LEU A 673 -9.55 15.62 28.35
N VAL A 674 -10.15 15.17 27.25
CA VAL A 674 -11.03 14.00 27.23
C VAL A 674 -10.31 12.85 26.54
N PRO A 675 -9.97 11.77 27.25
CA PRO A 675 -9.37 10.58 26.63
C PRO A 675 -10.38 9.84 25.75
N MET A 676 -9.89 8.89 24.96
CA MET A 676 -10.71 7.89 24.28
C MET A 676 -11.54 7.10 25.31
N SER A 677 -12.75 6.68 24.92
CA SER A 677 -13.57 5.85 25.82
C SER A 677 -12.85 4.55 26.18
N LEU A 678 -13.05 4.05 27.40
CA LEU A 678 -12.62 2.70 27.80
C LEU A 678 -12.97 1.68 26.70
N PRO A 679 -11.99 0.89 26.20
CA PRO A 679 -12.26 -0.15 25.23
C PRO A 679 -13.31 -1.15 25.74
N VAL A 680 -14.31 -1.41 24.92
CA VAL A 680 -15.38 -2.35 25.22
C VAL A 680 -15.23 -3.55 24.32
N ARG A 681 -15.27 -4.74 24.91
CA ARG A 681 -15.34 -6.01 24.20
C ARG A 681 -16.74 -6.21 23.61
N ILE A 682 -16.84 -6.33 22.29
CA ILE A 682 -18.13 -6.50 21.59
C ILE A 682 -18.44 -7.97 21.34
N SER A 683 -17.44 -8.77 20.94
CA SER A 683 -17.65 -10.18 20.60
C SER A 683 -17.70 -11.08 21.82
N ASP A 684 -18.51 -12.14 21.72
CA ASP A 684 -18.67 -13.21 22.70
C ASP A 684 -17.92 -14.47 22.22
N ASN A 685 -16.59 -14.37 22.09
CA ASN A 685 -15.77 -15.45 21.53
C ASN A 685 -15.09 -16.32 22.59
N ASP A 686 -15.19 -15.90 23.86
CA ASP A 686 -14.67 -16.61 25.03
C ASP A 686 -15.82 -16.82 26.00
N VAL A 687 -15.93 -18.02 26.55
CA VAL A 687 -17.07 -18.46 27.35
C VAL A 687 -17.16 -17.72 28.68
N CYS A 688 -18.34 -17.19 29.00
CA CYS A 688 -18.66 -16.75 30.35
C CYS A 688 -19.32 -17.88 31.15
N SER A 689 -18.62 -18.40 32.16
CA SER A 689 -19.12 -19.46 33.05
C SER A 689 -18.84 -19.16 34.52
N LEU A 690 -19.52 -19.85 35.44
CA LEU A 690 -19.23 -19.72 36.88
C LEU A 690 -17.79 -20.10 37.21
N GLU A 691 -17.24 -21.04 36.45
CA GLU A 691 -15.87 -21.53 36.57
C GLU A 691 -14.84 -20.45 36.25
N ASN A 692 -15.18 -19.51 35.35
CA ASN A 692 -14.31 -18.40 34.97
C ASN A 692 -14.58 -17.11 35.75
N MET A 693 -15.70 -17.02 36.46
CA MET A 693 -16.05 -15.86 37.29
C MET A 693 -15.33 -15.86 38.65
N ASN A 694 -14.96 -14.67 39.15
CA ASN A 694 -14.41 -14.53 40.50
C ASN A 694 -15.54 -14.23 41.52
N PRO A 695 -15.68 -14.99 42.61
CA PRO A 695 -16.61 -14.68 43.70
C PRO A 695 -16.41 -13.27 44.32
N SER A 696 -15.18 -12.75 44.33
CA SER A 696 -14.81 -11.49 44.98
C SER A 696 -14.64 -10.32 44.01
N GLY A 697 -14.82 -10.53 42.70
CA GLY A 697 -14.47 -9.55 41.67
C GLY A 697 -12.95 -9.40 41.53
N GLY A 698 -12.32 -10.23 40.69
CA GLY A 698 -10.87 -10.20 40.49
C GLY A 698 -10.39 -8.94 39.76
N ASN A 699 -9.07 -8.71 39.73
CA ASN A 699 -8.44 -7.56 39.06
C ASN A 699 -8.20 -7.79 37.56
N GLY A 700 -8.82 -8.82 36.97
CA GLY A 700 -8.53 -9.27 35.62
C GLY A 700 -7.20 -10.01 35.47
N GLU A 701 -6.31 -10.03 36.49
CA GLU A 701 -4.94 -10.61 36.46
C GLU A 701 -4.79 -12.05 35.95
N HIS A 702 -5.88 -12.81 35.82
CA HIS A 702 -5.89 -14.23 35.41
C HIS A 702 -6.40 -14.47 33.97
N ASP A 703 -6.50 -13.49 33.06
CA ASP A 703 -6.88 -13.78 31.65
C ASP A 703 -5.80 -14.58 30.85
N TYR A 704 -4.94 -15.32 31.54
CA TYR A 704 -3.63 -15.75 31.04
C TYR A 704 -3.39 -17.24 31.17
N ASP A 705 -3.98 -17.84 32.19
CA ASP A 705 -3.99 -19.25 32.50
C ASP A 705 -5.27 -19.89 31.93
N GLU A 706 -5.14 -21.15 31.60
CA GLU A 706 -6.24 -22.07 31.27
C GLU A 706 -7.42 -21.93 32.24
N GLU A 707 -8.59 -22.46 31.82
CA GLU A 707 -9.87 -22.45 32.55
C GLU A 707 -9.71 -22.34 34.09
N GLY A 708 -10.10 -21.18 34.65
CA GLY A 708 -9.78 -20.83 36.03
C GLY A 708 -10.61 -19.68 36.60
N GLN A 709 -10.88 -19.74 37.91
CA GLN A 709 -11.74 -18.77 38.60
C GLN A 709 -11.14 -17.36 38.60
N GLY A 710 -11.87 -16.41 38.01
CA GLY A 710 -11.53 -15.00 38.02
C GLY A 710 -10.65 -14.51 36.87
N THR A 711 -10.49 -15.35 35.84
CA THR A 711 -10.00 -14.99 34.52
C THR A 711 -10.86 -13.86 33.94
N HIS A 712 -12.19 -14.00 33.92
CA HIS A 712 -13.09 -13.09 33.20
C HIS A 712 -13.87 -12.11 34.10
N ARG A 713 -13.19 -11.06 34.59
CA ARG A 713 -13.82 -9.99 35.41
C ARG A 713 -15.06 -9.38 34.75
N TYR A 714 -15.06 -9.27 33.41
CA TYR A 714 -16.16 -8.67 32.66
C TYR A 714 -17.46 -9.49 32.76
N CYS A 715 -17.43 -10.80 33.00
CA CYS A 715 -18.64 -11.61 33.23
C CYS A 715 -19.31 -11.27 34.58
N GLY A 716 -18.63 -10.52 35.45
CA GLY A 716 -19.13 -10.03 36.73
C GLY A 716 -18.75 -10.92 37.92
N THR A 717 -19.44 -10.72 39.04
CA THR A 717 -19.30 -11.54 40.26
C THR A 717 -20.44 -12.55 40.36
N LEU A 718 -20.30 -13.53 41.25
CA LEU A 718 -21.35 -14.51 41.55
C LEU A 718 -22.59 -13.87 42.22
N GLU A 719 -22.56 -12.59 42.57
CA GLU A 719 -23.69 -11.90 43.18
C GLU A 719 -24.80 -11.63 42.18
N GLY A 720 -26.05 -11.78 42.63
CA GLY A 720 -27.22 -11.45 41.82
C GLY A 720 -27.48 -12.43 40.67
N ILE A 721 -26.87 -13.62 40.65
CA ILE A 721 -27.23 -14.72 39.73
C ILE A 721 -28.47 -15.42 40.28
N GLY A 722 -29.47 -15.63 39.42
CA GLY A 722 -30.74 -16.27 39.74
C GLY A 722 -30.86 -17.68 39.16
N THR A 723 -32.09 -18.06 38.81
CA THR A 723 -32.40 -19.34 38.15
C THR A 723 -33.18 -19.07 36.88
N ALA A 724 -33.27 -20.05 35.97
CA ALA A 724 -34.08 -19.89 34.75
C ALA A 724 -35.54 -19.48 35.02
N ALA A 725 -36.12 -19.88 36.17
CA ALA A 725 -37.49 -19.50 36.56
C ALA A 725 -37.59 -18.11 37.22
N LEU A 726 -36.51 -17.64 37.83
CA LEU A 726 -36.40 -16.34 38.48
C LEU A 726 -35.02 -15.75 38.15
N PRO A 727 -34.87 -15.11 36.98
CA PRO A 727 -33.60 -14.55 36.55
C PRO A 727 -33.07 -13.52 37.54
N GLY A 728 -31.75 -13.53 37.72
CA GLY A 728 -31.03 -12.65 38.62
C GLY A 728 -30.86 -11.23 38.08
N SER A 729 -30.25 -10.36 38.88
CA SER A 729 -29.94 -8.97 38.54
C SER A 729 -28.55 -8.78 37.91
N ASN A 730 -27.72 -9.82 37.83
CA ASN A 730 -26.43 -9.75 37.15
C ASN A 730 -26.66 -9.57 35.63
N ALA A 731 -25.97 -8.58 35.05
CA ALA A 731 -26.18 -8.14 33.68
C ALA A 731 -25.74 -9.17 32.62
N LEU A 732 -24.64 -9.89 32.88
CA LEU A 732 -24.06 -10.86 31.95
C LEU A 732 -24.26 -12.32 32.39
N CYS A 733 -24.78 -12.56 33.59
CA CYS A 733 -25.12 -13.89 34.09
C CYS A 733 -26.41 -13.88 34.92
N ALA A 734 -27.56 -13.78 34.28
CA ALA A 734 -28.85 -13.78 34.98
C ALA A 734 -29.18 -15.17 35.56
N TYR A 735 -28.81 -16.24 34.87
CA TYR A 735 -28.83 -17.63 35.35
C TYR A 735 -27.84 -18.46 34.54
N THR A 736 -27.63 -19.72 34.90
CA THR A 736 -26.69 -20.61 34.21
C THR A 736 -27.36 -21.85 33.64
N VAL A 737 -26.73 -22.41 32.62
CA VAL A 737 -27.10 -23.67 31.98
C VAL A 737 -25.88 -24.59 31.97
N GLU A 738 -26.08 -25.84 32.37
CA GLU A 738 -25.04 -26.86 32.34
C GLU A 738 -24.74 -27.25 30.89
N LYS A 739 -23.47 -27.15 30.48
CA LYS A 739 -22.97 -27.63 29.19
C LYS A 739 -21.77 -28.53 29.43
N THR A 740 -21.79 -29.72 28.83
CA THR A 740 -20.63 -30.61 28.86
C THR A 740 -19.66 -30.22 27.75
N ASN A 741 -18.41 -29.93 28.10
CA ASN A 741 -17.35 -29.71 27.12
C ASN A 741 -16.98 -31.03 26.41
N PRO A 742 -16.25 -31.00 25.29
CA PRO A 742 -15.81 -32.21 24.60
C PRO A 742 -14.98 -33.18 25.47
N ASN A 743 -14.39 -32.68 26.56
CA ASN A 743 -13.60 -33.46 27.52
C ASN A 743 -14.47 -34.16 28.60
N GLY A 744 -15.79 -33.99 28.55
CA GLY A 744 -16.73 -34.62 29.48
C GLY A 744 -16.96 -33.86 30.80
N GLU A 745 -16.39 -32.66 30.93
CA GLU A 745 -16.55 -31.79 32.11
C GLU A 745 -17.79 -30.91 31.96
N VAL A 746 -18.52 -30.73 33.05
CA VAL A 746 -19.74 -29.92 33.07
C VAL A 746 -19.39 -28.51 33.50
N HIS A 747 -19.63 -27.55 32.61
CA HIS A 747 -19.45 -26.12 32.81
C HIS A 747 -20.81 -25.42 33.00
N HIS A 748 -20.88 -24.40 33.85
CA HIS A 748 -22.09 -23.64 34.12
C HIS A 748 -22.07 -22.33 33.34
N VAL A 749 -22.48 -22.40 32.08
CA VAL A 749 -22.42 -21.27 31.14
C VAL A 749 -23.53 -20.26 31.44
N CYS A 750 -23.18 -18.97 31.37
CA CYS A 750 -24.07 -17.87 31.69
C CYS A 750 -25.09 -17.58 30.59
N VAL A 751 -26.32 -17.30 31.02
CA VAL A 751 -27.38 -16.72 30.19
C VAL A 751 -27.71 -15.33 30.71
N THR A 752 -27.65 -14.34 29.83
CA THR A 752 -27.95 -12.94 30.16
C THR A 752 -29.45 -12.71 30.36
N ALA A 753 -29.83 -11.59 30.98
CA ALA A 753 -31.24 -11.26 31.21
C ALA A 753 -32.06 -11.05 29.92
N ASP A 754 -31.39 -10.69 28.82
CA ASP A 754 -31.96 -10.57 27.48
C ASP A 754 -31.93 -11.89 26.67
N GLY A 755 -31.48 -12.99 27.29
CA GLY A 755 -31.57 -14.34 26.74
C GLY A 755 -30.41 -14.74 25.80
N ARG A 756 -29.29 -14.03 25.86
CA ARG A 756 -28.05 -14.39 25.16
C ARG A 756 -27.33 -15.48 25.95
N PHE A 757 -26.92 -16.54 25.26
CA PHE A 757 -26.17 -17.65 25.84
C PHE A 757 -24.69 -17.45 25.53
N LEU A 758 -23.89 -17.22 26.57
CA LEU A 758 -22.50 -16.76 26.43
C LEU A 758 -21.51 -17.92 26.33
N ASP A 759 -21.68 -18.70 25.26
CA ASP A 759 -20.97 -19.94 24.97
C ASP A 759 -19.95 -19.76 23.85
N GLY A 760 -19.26 -18.63 23.89
CA GLY A 760 -18.21 -18.29 22.93
C GLY A 760 -17.13 -19.37 22.86
N ASN A 761 -16.93 -19.92 21.67
CA ASN A 761 -15.83 -20.85 21.37
C ASN A 761 -15.27 -20.59 19.97
N THR A 762 -15.04 -19.31 19.66
CA THR A 762 -14.74 -18.83 18.32
C THR A 762 -13.51 -17.91 18.33
N GLY A 763 -13.11 -17.45 17.15
CA GLY A 763 -12.07 -16.43 17.00
C GLY A 763 -12.47 -15.42 15.94
N ALA A 764 -12.56 -14.15 16.31
CA ALA A 764 -12.89 -13.08 15.38
C ALA A 764 -11.65 -12.47 14.71
N SER A 765 -11.84 -11.96 13.51
CA SER A 765 -10.79 -11.34 12.70
C SER A 765 -11.36 -10.30 11.74
N ARG A 766 -10.50 -9.38 11.29
CA ARG A 766 -10.78 -8.39 10.23
C ARG A 766 -12.06 -7.59 10.46
N ALA A 767 -12.17 -7.00 11.65
CA ALA A 767 -13.25 -6.08 11.95
C ALA A 767 -13.25 -4.85 11.04
N ASN A 768 -14.42 -4.28 10.81
CA ASN A 768 -14.63 -3.05 10.08
C ASN A 768 -15.75 -2.26 10.76
N ILE A 769 -15.72 -0.93 10.64
CA ILE A 769 -16.71 -0.06 11.26
C ILE A 769 -17.23 0.99 10.30
N PHE A 770 -18.53 1.24 10.38
CA PHE A 770 -19.20 2.36 9.74
C PHE A 770 -20.08 3.10 10.75
N LEU A 771 -20.00 4.43 10.75
CA LEU A 771 -20.87 5.27 11.58
C LEU A 771 -21.93 5.91 10.69
N GLN A 772 -23.20 5.64 11.00
CA GLN A 772 -24.34 6.23 10.31
C GLN A 772 -25.04 7.27 11.20
N PRO A 773 -24.81 8.59 10.99
CA PRO A 773 -25.45 9.63 11.78
C PRO A 773 -26.97 9.65 11.60
N TYR A 774 -27.69 9.88 12.70
CA TYR A 774 -29.12 10.11 12.73
C TYR A 774 -29.48 11.21 13.72
N LYS A 775 -30.68 11.78 13.58
CA LYS A 775 -31.18 12.82 14.48
C LYS A 775 -32.23 12.23 15.40
N LYS A 776 -32.06 12.40 16.71
CA LYS A 776 -33.01 11.98 17.73
C LYS A 776 -34.25 12.90 17.72
N PRO A 777 -35.42 12.45 18.23
CA PRO A 777 -36.62 13.28 18.31
C PRO A 777 -36.45 14.58 19.10
N ASP A 778 -35.52 14.60 20.07
CA ASP A 778 -35.16 15.77 20.88
C ASP A 778 -34.31 16.82 20.14
N GLY A 779 -33.90 16.53 18.90
CA GLY A 779 -33.09 17.40 18.07
C GLY A 779 -31.57 17.15 18.17
N SER A 780 -31.11 16.33 19.12
CA SER A 780 -29.71 15.94 19.26
C SER A 780 -29.28 14.98 18.14
N LYS A 781 -27.98 14.98 17.81
CA LYS A 781 -27.39 14.07 16.81
C LYS A 781 -26.75 12.88 17.53
N SER A 782 -26.94 11.70 16.97
CA SER A 782 -26.24 10.48 17.38
C SER A 782 -25.86 9.69 16.13
N ALA A 783 -25.20 8.54 16.28
CA ALA A 783 -24.89 7.65 15.17
C ALA A 783 -25.13 6.20 15.57
N TRP A 784 -25.60 5.42 14.60
CA TRP A 784 -25.53 3.97 14.68
C TRP A 784 -24.11 3.55 14.33
N ALA A 785 -23.43 2.93 15.28
CA ALA A 785 -22.19 2.23 15.04
C ALA A 785 -22.54 0.86 14.46
N ILE A 786 -22.05 0.62 13.26
CA ILE A 786 -22.23 -0.63 12.53
C ILE A 786 -20.86 -1.29 12.46
N VAL A 787 -20.72 -2.42 13.14
CA VAL A 787 -19.48 -3.20 13.18
C VAL A 787 -19.72 -4.51 12.45
N GLY A 788 -18.78 -4.89 11.59
CA GLY A 788 -18.82 -6.17 10.91
C GLY A 788 -17.46 -6.84 10.93
N TYR A 789 -17.40 -8.13 11.21
CA TYR A 789 -16.15 -8.89 11.31
C TYR A 789 -16.35 -10.33 10.86
N GLU A 790 -15.25 -11.04 10.64
CA GLU A 790 -15.25 -12.47 10.33
C GLU A 790 -15.06 -13.26 11.63
N GLU A 791 -15.90 -14.25 11.90
CA GLU A 791 -15.80 -15.15 13.06
C GLU A 791 -15.69 -16.60 12.56
N SER A 792 -14.94 -17.46 13.25
CA SER A 792 -14.98 -18.90 12.96
C SER A 792 -16.37 -19.47 13.27
N LYS A 793 -16.76 -20.55 12.58
CA LYS A 793 -18.11 -21.13 12.74
C LYS A 793 -18.38 -21.76 14.11
N GLY A 794 -17.35 -21.99 14.93
CA GLY A 794 -17.50 -22.34 16.35
C GLY A 794 -18.08 -23.73 16.65
N VAL A 795 -18.32 -24.56 15.63
CA VAL A 795 -18.80 -25.93 15.79
C VAL A 795 -17.64 -26.91 15.61
N GLY A 796 -17.32 -27.65 16.67
CA GLY A 796 -16.19 -28.59 16.71
C GLY A 796 -15.23 -28.31 17.86
N ILE A 797 -14.27 -29.23 18.05
CA ILE A 797 -13.22 -29.09 19.05
C ILE A 797 -12.18 -28.11 18.48
N PRO A 798 -11.89 -26.97 19.16
CA PRO A 798 -10.84 -26.07 18.72
C PRO A 798 -9.51 -26.85 18.67
N PRO A 799 -8.62 -26.59 17.68
CA PRO A 799 -7.34 -27.26 17.63
C PRO A 799 -6.58 -26.95 18.92
N ASP A 800 -6.29 -28.01 19.68
CA ASP A 800 -5.50 -27.94 20.89
C ASP A 800 -4.08 -27.54 20.51
N HIS A 801 -3.59 -26.46 21.09
CA HIS A 801 -2.17 -26.06 20.99
C HIS A 801 -1.60 -25.95 22.40
N GLY A 802 -2.02 -26.85 23.30
CA GLY A 802 -1.80 -26.72 24.74
C GLY A 802 -1.37 -27.98 25.50
N ASP A 803 -1.28 -29.15 24.88
CA ASP A 803 -0.82 -30.34 25.63
C ASP A 803 0.70 -30.51 25.53
N GLU A 804 1.36 -30.21 26.64
CA GLU A 804 2.66 -30.78 27.02
C GLU A 804 2.66 -32.29 26.73
N HIS A 805 3.62 -32.75 25.92
CA HIS A 805 4.04 -34.16 25.80
C HIS A 805 2.96 -35.20 25.44
N ASP A 806 2.88 -35.54 24.15
CA ASP A 806 2.99 -36.95 23.77
C ASP A 806 3.97 -37.14 22.60
N CYS A 807 5.25 -37.08 22.95
CA CYS A 807 6.32 -37.58 22.09
C CYS A 807 6.41 -39.10 22.24
N ASP A 808 5.52 -39.86 21.59
CA ASP A 808 5.77 -41.24 21.15
C ASP A 808 4.56 -41.84 20.42
N THR A 809 4.20 -41.32 19.24
CA THR A 809 3.77 -42.19 18.14
C THR A 809 4.10 -41.53 16.79
N ASP A 810 4.94 -42.22 16.01
CA ASP A 810 5.23 -41.93 14.60
C ASP A 810 3.98 -42.10 13.72
N SER A 811 3.01 -41.19 13.81
CA SER A 811 1.93 -41.09 12.84
C SER A 811 1.66 -39.64 12.46
N GLU A 812 2.11 -39.26 11.27
CA GLU A 812 1.86 -37.97 10.58
C GLU A 812 0.36 -37.73 10.25
N ASP A 813 -0.58 -38.42 10.91
CA ASP A 813 -2.00 -38.50 10.50
C ASP A 813 -3.02 -38.08 11.57
N GLU A 814 -2.65 -37.71 12.81
CA GLU A 814 -3.66 -37.54 13.90
C GLU A 814 -4.13 -36.11 14.21
N HIS A 815 -3.49 -35.05 13.72
CA HIS A 815 -4.01 -33.68 13.91
C HIS A 815 -5.24 -33.34 13.04
N ASP A 816 -5.60 -34.22 12.10
CA ASP A 816 -6.70 -34.06 11.14
C ASP A 816 -7.90 -34.99 11.42
N THR A 817 -7.92 -35.69 12.56
CA THR A 817 -8.90 -36.76 12.86
C THR A 817 -10.09 -36.35 13.72
N LYS A 818 -10.10 -35.13 14.29
CA LYS A 818 -11.27 -34.66 15.06
C LYS A 818 -12.35 -34.18 14.11
N TYR A 819 -13.52 -34.83 14.12
CA TYR A 819 -14.69 -34.44 13.33
C TYR A 819 -15.04 -32.96 13.58
N LYS A 820 -15.06 -32.17 12.50
CA LYS A 820 -15.48 -30.76 12.52
C LYS A 820 -16.84 -30.67 11.82
N PRO A 821 -17.93 -30.46 12.58
CA PRO A 821 -19.29 -30.41 12.06
C PRO A 821 -19.51 -29.37 10.96
N ASP A 822 -18.80 -28.24 11.02
CA ASP A 822 -18.84 -27.18 10.01
C ASP A 822 -17.54 -26.38 10.03
N GLU A 823 -17.02 -26.05 8.85
CA GLU A 823 -15.77 -25.32 8.68
C GLU A 823 -15.98 -24.02 7.91
N GLY A 824 -15.09 -23.05 8.14
CA GLY A 824 -15.10 -21.75 7.46
C GLY A 824 -15.37 -20.60 8.40
N LYS A 825 -15.94 -19.52 7.85
CA LYS A 825 -16.19 -18.28 8.59
C LYS A 825 -17.60 -17.72 8.39
N ASN A 826 -18.13 -17.18 9.46
CA ASN A 826 -19.34 -16.38 9.50
C ASN A 826 -18.98 -14.89 9.48
N VAL A 827 -19.75 -14.11 8.75
CA VAL A 827 -19.73 -12.66 8.86
C VAL A 827 -20.73 -12.27 9.93
N ILE A 828 -20.21 -11.69 11.01
CA ILE A 828 -20.99 -11.22 12.14
C ILE A 828 -21.18 -9.71 12.05
N TYR A 829 -22.36 -9.26 12.41
CA TYR A 829 -22.80 -7.87 12.36
C TYR A 829 -23.35 -7.43 13.72
N HIS A 830 -22.91 -6.24 14.15
CA HIS A 830 -23.43 -5.55 15.33
C HIS A 830 -23.90 -4.15 14.95
N SER A 831 -25.02 -3.73 15.55
CA SER A 831 -25.52 -2.36 15.42
C SER A 831 -26.03 -1.82 16.74
N PHE A 832 -25.44 -0.71 17.18
CA PHE A 832 -25.80 -0.07 18.44
C PHE A 832 -25.60 1.45 18.35
N ASP A 833 -26.19 2.20 19.29
CA ASP A 833 -25.89 3.63 19.42
C ASP A 833 -24.42 3.76 19.83
N PHE A 834 -23.65 4.58 19.11
CA PHE A 834 -22.18 4.64 19.26
C PHE A 834 -21.69 4.92 20.70
N ARG A 835 -22.53 5.52 21.56
CA ARG A 835 -22.20 5.79 22.98
C ARG A 835 -22.52 4.64 23.92
N ASN A 836 -23.38 3.72 23.47
CA ASN A 836 -23.87 2.58 24.23
C ASN A 836 -23.58 1.30 23.46
N PRO A 837 -22.28 0.89 23.37
CA PRO A 837 -21.91 -0.36 22.72
C PRO A 837 -22.60 -1.54 23.39
N GLU A 838 -22.93 -2.56 22.60
CA GLU A 838 -23.39 -3.85 23.11
C GLU A 838 -22.16 -4.64 23.60
N PRO A 839 -22.02 -4.89 24.92
CA PRO A 839 -20.89 -5.66 25.43
C PRO A 839 -21.17 -7.16 25.26
N VAL A 840 -20.13 -7.89 24.83
CA VAL A 840 -20.08 -9.37 24.82
C VAL A 840 -21.35 -9.99 24.20
N GLY A 841 -21.54 -9.80 22.90
CA GLY A 841 -22.67 -10.34 22.14
C GLY A 841 -22.21 -11.22 20.97
N GLY A 842 -22.99 -12.26 20.67
CA GLY A 842 -22.79 -13.13 19.50
C GLY A 842 -23.14 -12.45 18.15
N GLY A 843 -23.76 -11.26 18.18
CA GLY A 843 -24.13 -10.50 16.99
C GLY A 843 -25.13 -11.22 16.07
N GLY A 844 -25.35 -10.64 14.89
CA GLY A 844 -26.17 -11.24 13.84
C GLY A 844 -25.30 -11.85 12.73
N ILE A 845 -25.62 -13.07 12.31
CA ILE A 845 -24.98 -13.71 11.15
C ILE A 845 -25.57 -13.11 9.87
N LEU A 846 -24.72 -12.57 9.00
CA LEU A 846 -25.13 -12.04 7.68
C LEU A 846 -25.10 -13.09 6.57
N ASN A 847 -24.48 -14.24 6.82
CA ASN A 847 -24.36 -15.32 5.85
C ASN A 847 -25.73 -15.89 5.50
N LEU A 848 -25.89 -16.33 4.25
CA LEU A 848 -27.07 -17.07 3.86
C LEU A 848 -26.99 -18.48 4.44
N PRO A 849 -28.11 -19.05 4.92
CA PRO A 849 -28.19 -20.47 5.21
C PRO A 849 -27.86 -21.28 3.96
N GLU A 850 -27.07 -22.33 4.13
CA GLU A 850 -26.75 -23.25 3.04
C GLU A 850 -28.02 -23.97 2.58
N THR A 851 -28.14 -24.17 1.27
CA THR A 851 -29.27 -24.88 0.67
C THR A 851 -28.78 -26.03 -0.20
N ASP A 852 -29.52 -27.14 -0.16
CA ASP A 852 -29.28 -28.28 -1.05
C ASP A 852 -29.66 -27.96 -2.51
N ALA A 853 -29.42 -28.91 -3.43
CA ALA A 853 -29.75 -28.75 -4.85
C ALA A 853 -31.25 -28.49 -5.13
N ASP A 854 -32.12 -28.81 -4.17
CA ASP A 854 -33.57 -28.63 -4.25
C ASP A 854 -34.04 -27.34 -3.52
N GLY A 855 -33.12 -26.60 -2.89
CA GLY A 855 -33.39 -25.35 -2.18
C GLY A 855 -33.84 -25.52 -0.72
N ASN A 856 -33.69 -26.71 -0.13
CA ASN A 856 -33.99 -26.93 1.29
C ASN A 856 -32.81 -26.53 2.17
N LEU A 857 -33.09 -26.06 3.38
CA LEU A 857 -32.08 -25.67 4.35
C LEU A 857 -31.24 -26.87 4.81
N VAL A 858 -29.92 -26.69 4.83
CA VAL A 858 -28.96 -27.66 5.36
C VAL A 858 -28.71 -27.39 6.84
N TYR A 859 -28.59 -28.45 7.63
CA TYR A 859 -28.35 -28.40 9.07
C TYR A 859 -27.02 -29.07 9.41
N VAL A 860 -26.39 -28.60 10.48
CA VAL A 860 -25.13 -29.15 10.99
C VAL A 860 -25.38 -30.53 11.59
N LEU A 861 -24.53 -31.49 11.26
CA LEU A 861 -24.59 -32.87 11.74
C LEU A 861 -23.43 -33.16 12.69
N ASP A 862 -23.61 -34.10 13.62
CA ASP A 862 -22.53 -34.63 14.45
C ASP A 862 -21.78 -35.80 13.76
N GLU A 863 -20.76 -36.35 14.43
CA GLU A 863 -19.91 -37.43 13.91
C GLU A 863 -20.70 -38.71 13.55
N ASP A 864 -21.85 -38.91 14.23
CA ASP A 864 -22.77 -40.03 14.02
C ASP A 864 -23.86 -39.73 12.97
N GLY A 865 -23.87 -38.51 12.39
CA GLY A 865 -24.83 -38.06 11.38
C GLY A 865 -26.18 -37.62 11.95
N ALA A 866 -26.29 -37.38 13.27
CA ALA A 866 -27.47 -36.80 13.90
C ALA A 866 -27.41 -35.26 13.88
N LEU A 867 -28.58 -34.61 14.02
CA LEU A 867 -28.67 -33.15 14.01
C LEU A 867 -27.99 -32.56 15.25
N LEU A 868 -27.05 -31.63 15.03
CA LEU A 868 -26.47 -30.85 16.11
C LEU A 868 -27.51 -29.84 16.60
N LEU A 869 -27.85 -29.91 17.89
CA LEU A 869 -28.85 -29.05 18.51
C LEU A 869 -28.18 -27.86 19.19
N ASP A 870 -28.87 -26.72 19.20
CA ASP A 870 -28.52 -25.59 20.05
C ASP A 870 -28.91 -25.85 21.52
N TRP A 871 -28.60 -24.92 22.42
CA TRP A 871 -28.92 -25.03 23.83
C TRP A 871 -30.43 -25.04 24.14
N LYS A 872 -31.29 -24.65 23.18
CA LYS A 872 -32.76 -24.72 23.28
C LYS A 872 -33.31 -26.05 22.73
N GLY A 873 -32.45 -26.88 22.13
CA GLY A 873 -32.84 -28.13 21.50
C GLY A 873 -33.28 -27.98 20.04
N ASP A 874 -33.03 -26.83 19.42
CA ASP A 874 -33.36 -26.57 18.01
C ASP A 874 -32.17 -26.95 17.10
N PRO A 875 -32.40 -27.57 15.92
CA PRO A 875 -31.32 -27.92 14.99
C PRO A 875 -30.57 -26.69 14.47
N GLN A 876 -29.23 -26.74 14.47
CA GLN A 876 -28.39 -25.65 13.99
C GLN A 876 -28.30 -25.63 12.46
N LEU A 877 -28.51 -24.46 11.85
CA LEU A 877 -28.37 -24.28 10.40
C LEU A 877 -26.90 -24.24 10.00
N ALA A 878 -26.56 -24.88 8.87
CA ALA A 878 -25.31 -24.66 8.19
C ALA A 878 -25.37 -23.32 7.43
N TYR A 879 -24.30 -22.54 7.47
CA TYR A 879 -24.21 -21.26 6.77
C TYR A 879 -23.18 -21.32 5.66
N GLU A 880 -23.44 -20.65 4.54
CA GLU A 880 -22.43 -20.50 3.49
C GLU A 880 -21.18 -19.81 4.04
N ASN A 881 -19.99 -20.19 3.57
CA ASN A 881 -18.75 -19.55 4.00
C ASN A 881 -18.66 -18.13 3.41
N ALA A 882 -18.51 -17.10 4.26
CA ALA A 882 -18.38 -15.72 3.82
C ALA A 882 -17.17 -15.03 4.48
N ARG A 883 -16.53 -14.13 3.73
CA ARG A 883 -15.32 -13.44 4.17
C ARG A 883 -15.34 -11.98 3.73
N ARG A 884 -14.60 -11.14 4.45
CA ARG A 884 -14.31 -9.72 4.19
C ARG A 884 -15.54 -8.81 4.15
N VAL A 885 -15.83 -8.18 5.29
CA VAL A 885 -16.87 -7.15 5.38
C VAL A 885 -16.38 -5.82 4.84
N ARG A 886 -17.11 -5.25 3.88
CA ARG A 886 -16.96 -3.85 3.48
C ARG A 886 -18.31 -3.15 3.42
N PHE A 887 -18.36 -2.00 4.07
CA PHE A 887 -19.51 -1.10 3.99
C PHE A 887 -19.39 -0.24 2.72
N VAL A 888 -20.43 -0.27 1.90
CA VAL A 888 -20.55 0.59 0.72
C VAL A 888 -21.69 1.57 0.98
N SER A 889 -21.39 2.87 0.95
CA SER A 889 -22.42 3.89 1.04
C SER A 889 -23.24 3.93 -0.25
N GLN A 890 -24.56 3.80 -0.15
CA GLN A 890 -25.42 3.96 -1.31
C GLN A 890 -25.46 5.44 -1.75
N PRO A 891 -25.31 5.72 -3.06
CA PRO A 891 -25.46 7.08 -3.57
C PRO A 891 -26.92 7.53 -3.43
N LYS A 892 -27.13 8.81 -3.08
CA LYS A 892 -28.48 9.41 -2.93
C LYS A 892 -29.38 9.21 -4.16
N SER A 893 -28.80 9.06 -5.35
CA SER A 893 -29.51 8.81 -6.61
C SER A 893 -30.08 7.39 -6.74
N LYS A 894 -29.69 6.46 -5.86
CA LYS A 894 -30.21 5.08 -5.81
C LYS A 894 -31.09 4.78 -4.59
N ALA A 895 -31.32 5.77 -3.72
CA ALA A 895 -32.34 5.65 -2.69
C ALA A 895 -33.72 5.56 -3.39
N GLY A 896 -34.45 4.46 -3.15
CA GLY A 896 -35.81 4.29 -3.68
C GLY A 896 -36.79 5.28 -3.07
N ASP A 897 -38.06 5.20 -3.47
CA ASP A 897 -39.14 6.08 -2.95
C ASP A 897 -39.32 6.00 -1.42
N SER A 898 -38.76 4.98 -0.76
CA SER A 898 -38.73 4.86 0.70
C SER A 898 -37.71 5.78 1.39
N GLY A 899 -36.76 6.36 0.65
CA GLY A 899 -35.72 7.23 1.21
C GLY A 899 -34.78 6.54 2.20
N THR A 900 -34.74 5.20 2.18
CA THR A 900 -33.86 4.33 2.99
C THR A 900 -32.79 3.71 2.12
#